data_AF-A0A3E0U1B1-F1
#
_entry.id   AF-A0A3E0U1B1-F1
#
_cell.length_a   1.000
_cell.length_b   1.000
_cell.length_c   1.000
_cell.angle_alpha   90.00
_cell.angle_beta   90.00
_cell.angle_gamma   90.00
#
_symmetry.space_group_name_H-M   'P 1'
#
loop_
_entity.id
_entity.type
_entity.pdbx_description
1 polymer ?
#
loop_
_entity_poly.entity_id
_entity_poly.type
_entity_poly.pdbx_seq_one_letter_code
_entity_poly.pdbx_strand_id
1 'polypeptide(L)'
;MMRNKLMILLCLLSMHAAAQPSSVGQKSLVAGQSLPIDQPLPVLLQGDYRSDELHQVLGSQRIYQADFSSKESLAKEWQVEGPAKLTLNKARQLIFESQFTADFIQAYLQGLFDFVPNQLGQYYQVLAKLAQATLPTAQYQSMLDAQQRFKGGHVVLWNKQQLPDSYIVEFDLQHQSPMGLFILFFSASGLNNESIFSPTLAKRNGVFKQYTSGDIQSYHVSSYTPHRSTANLRKNYHGGRLLKSQPDMAALAPDKVYKYRLIKWRDRFQLYLNDQLQMDYVDKENALQGGHVGLRLMASARAMFSDFNLYQLQQNPFALPASKQQMTVSNSEQLIEALATLTPGTTIWLESGKYPDVAAELSTSGTLTERIYINAKQPGQVLFTGKPAIKITGSHITLSGIRFTDGDRFDNSAYVKSKGNKITKKAPYILDLQGSYIRISNCSIDFFDGHHATWFNIEGSKNRVDHCTFVNKQTHGGVLSNAKPPASGAFHRFDHNYFSRPDIGSDNAEVIRLATGWSHNIDAYMTVEYNVFEQCNGEGEVISDKSSRNTIRLNRFTNNLGGLSLRQGNYSHVYGNWFERQQSPRKGNTKESSKHKRKKRARDFGVMIRGKHHLIENNHFQGGGPNLIKLVNGQPEGYQKPGRPKALPRHHIAAEQVVLRHNNFIPTNVLAEIDKRKFNKDRSVLAHDISFIANLIYGQPGWQLLSTISYAGVSWQGNGVVAQQSPVVDLDKGTNEYFKRQAGLPNAYQQRFGSQPLTDYMQPHRAGASWQDYPLAPH
;
A
#
# COMPACT_ATOMS: atom_id res chain seq x y z
N MET A 1 -17.02 15.19 49.28
CA MET A 1 -17.84 15.07 48.04
C MET A 1 -18.18 16.41 47.36
N MET A 2 -17.56 17.56 47.72
CA MET A 2 -17.78 18.86 47.05
C MET A 2 -16.51 19.52 46.50
N ARG A 3 -15.35 18.84 46.48
CA ARG A 3 -14.12 19.36 45.83
C ARG A 3 -13.89 18.85 44.40
N ASN A 4 -14.60 17.81 43.95
CA ASN A 4 -14.45 17.24 42.60
C ASN A 4 -15.43 17.81 41.55
N LYS A 5 -16.35 18.72 41.93
CA LYS A 5 -17.29 19.35 40.98
C LYS A 5 -16.83 20.72 40.46
N LEU A 6 -15.90 21.39 41.14
CA LEU A 6 -15.37 22.69 40.71
C LEU A 6 -14.26 22.57 39.63
N MET A 7 -13.55 21.44 39.62
CA MET A 7 -12.50 21.16 38.61
C MET A 7 -13.08 20.76 37.24
N ILE A 8 -14.32 20.26 37.20
CA ILE A 8 -15.02 19.90 35.96
C ILE A 8 -15.63 21.13 35.28
N LEU A 9 -16.02 22.16 36.05
CA LEU A 9 -16.61 23.39 35.50
C LEU A 9 -15.55 24.36 34.93
N LEU A 10 -14.32 24.36 35.46
CA LEU A 10 -13.19 25.14 34.93
C LEU A 10 -12.57 24.53 33.67
N CYS A 11 -12.71 23.21 33.43
CA CYS A 11 -12.31 22.58 32.16
C CYS A 11 -13.34 22.77 31.03
N LEU A 12 -14.60 23.10 31.34
CA LEU A 12 -15.65 23.33 30.33
C LEU A 12 -15.65 24.78 29.79
N LEU A 13 -15.10 25.73 30.55
CA LEU A 13 -15.03 27.15 30.17
C LEU A 13 -13.76 27.55 29.41
N SER A 14 -12.71 26.71 29.40
CA SER A 14 -11.50 26.90 28.57
C SER A 14 -11.59 26.30 27.17
N MET A 15 -12.72 25.68 26.80
CA MET A 15 -12.96 25.12 25.46
C MET A 15 -13.75 26.05 24.51
N HIS A 16 -14.10 27.26 24.92
CA HIS A 16 -14.92 28.19 24.13
C HIS A 16 -14.18 29.41 23.56
N ALA A 17 -12.85 29.44 23.58
CA ALA A 17 -12.09 30.53 22.97
C ALA A 17 -10.72 30.06 22.45
N ALA A 18 -10.68 29.40 21.29
CA ALA A 18 -9.53 29.42 20.40
C ALA A 18 -9.86 28.84 19.02
N ALA A 19 -9.49 29.61 17.99
CA ALA A 19 -9.40 29.30 16.58
C ALA A 19 -10.73 29.05 15.82
N GLN A 20 -11.24 30.13 15.24
CA GLN A 20 -11.92 30.04 13.95
C GLN A 20 -11.07 29.18 13.00
N PRO A 21 -11.64 28.19 12.29
CA PRO A 21 -10.91 27.52 11.23
C PRO A 21 -10.57 28.59 10.21
N SER A 22 -9.27 28.77 9.94
CA SER A 22 -8.86 29.50 8.75
C SER A 22 -9.53 28.80 7.57
N SER A 23 -10.47 29.51 6.95
CA SER A 23 -11.06 29.12 5.69
C SER A 23 -9.92 29.05 4.66
N VAL A 24 -9.30 27.89 4.50
CA VAL A 24 -8.68 27.55 3.22
C VAL A 24 -9.86 27.28 2.29
N GLY A 25 -10.51 28.37 1.87
CA GLY A 25 -11.40 28.35 0.73
C GLY A 25 -10.58 27.75 -0.40
N GLN A 26 -10.98 26.57 -0.87
CA GLN A 26 -10.58 26.11 -2.18
C GLN A 26 -11.08 27.19 -3.16
N LYS A 27 -10.20 28.14 -3.46
CA LYS A 27 -10.36 28.98 -4.65
C LYS A 27 -10.51 28.00 -5.79
N SER A 28 -11.61 28.14 -6.53
CA SER A 28 -11.91 27.43 -7.77
C SER A 28 -10.62 27.19 -8.56
N LEU A 29 -10.32 25.93 -8.90
CA LEU A 29 -9.17 25.58 -9.72
C LEU A 29 -9.26 26.36 -11.04
N VAL A 30 -8.46 27.42 -11.16
CA VAL A 30 -8.38 28.21 -12.39
C VAL A 30 -7.49 27.45 -13.35
N ALA A 31 -7.94 27.30 -14.60
CA ALA A 31 -7.13 26.74 -15.68
C ALA A 31 -5.72 27.36 -15.69
N GLY A 32 -4.68 26.51 -15.71
CA GLY A 32 -3.28 26.97 -15.68
C GLY A 32 -2.65 27.10 -14.28
N GLN A 33 -3.39 26.87 -13.19
CA GLN A 33 -2.79 26.74 -11.86
C GLN A 33 -1.94 25.46 -11.75
N SER A 34 -0.84 25.57 -10.99
CA SER A 34 -0.03 24.40 -10.66
C SER A 34 -0.74 23.54 -9.61
N LEU A 35 -0.67 22.23 -9.80
CA LEU A 35 -1.05 21.21 -8.83
C LEU A 35 -0.47 21.58 -7.45
N PRO A 36 -1.23 21.53 -6.34
CA PRO A 36 -0.67 21.81 -5.02
C PRO A 36 0.52 20.90 -4.69
N ILE A 37 1.42 21.37 -3.82
CA ILE A 37 2.55 20.55 -3.33
C ILE A 37 1.99 19.34 -2.56
N ASP A 38 2.69 18.20 -2.66
CA ASP A 38 2.34 16.92 -2.05
C ASP A 38 1.03 16.30 -2.58
N GLN A 39 0.52 16.82 -3.71
CA GLN A 39 -0.54 16.18 -4.46
C GLN A 39 0.05 15.34 -5.60
N PRO A 40 -0.29 14.04 -5.69
CA PRO A 40 0.12 13.20 -6.80
C PRO A 40 -0.51 13.64 -8.12
N LEU A 41 0.15 13.36 -9.23
CA LEU A 41 -0.37 13.64 -10.57
C LEU A 41 -1.71 12.92 -10.76
N PRO A 42 -2.78 13.60 -11.22
CA PRO A 42 -4.09 12.98 -11.42
C PRO A 42 -4.07 11.76 -12.33
N VAL A 43 -3.18 11.71 -13.32
CA VAL A 43 -2.99 10.54 -14.18
C VAL A 43 -2.40 9.35 -13.43
N LEU A 44 -1.50 9.56 -12.48
CA LEU A 44 -0.93 8.47 -11.66
C LEU A 44 -1.86 8.01 -10.55
N LEU A 45 -2.84 8.85 -10.17
CA LEU A 45 -3.85 8.50 -9.17
C LEU A 45 -4.76 7.34 -9.59
N GLN A 46 -4.88 7.03 -10.88
CA GLN A 46 -5.72 5.91 -11.31
C GLN A 46 -5.01 4.56 -11.16
N GLY A 47 -3.66 4.55 -11.14
CA GLY A 47 -2.84 3.34 -11.25
C GLY A 47 -3.05 2.64 -12.60
N ASP A 48 -1.99 2.07 -13.16
CA ASP A 48 -2.09 1.12 -14.29
C ASP A 48 -2.44 1.70 -15.68
N TYR A 49 -2.13 2.96 -15.97
CA TYR A 49 -2.03 3.37 -17.39
C TYR A 49 -0.91 2.57 -18.07
N ARG A 50 -1.13 2.18 -19.33
CA ARG A 50 -0.02 1.62 -20.11
C ARG A 50 1.06 2.70 -20.23
N SER A 51 2.34 2.31 -20.25
CA SER A 51 3.44 3.28 -20.21
C SER A 51 3.35 4.30 -21.34
N ASP A 52 2.93 3.87 -22.54
CA ASP A 52 2.66 4.73 -23.70
C ASP A 52 1.57 5.75 -23.44
N GLU A 53 0.43 5.34 -22.86
CA GLU A 53 -0.68 6.24 -22.50
C GLU A 53 -0.23 7.30 -21.47
N LEU A 54 0.51 6.87 -20.45
CA LEU A 54 1.03 7.78 -19.44
C LEU A 54 1.97 8.83 -20.07
N HIS A 55 2.92 8.40 -20.91
CA HIS A 55 3.87 9.32 -21.54
C HIS A 55 3.22 10.26 -22.54
N GLN A 56 2.11 9.84 -23.19
CA GLN A 56 1.28 10.71 -24.01
C GLN A 56 0.65 11.83 -23.17
N VAL A 57 0.10 11.51 -21.99
CA VAL A 57 -0.50 12.51 -21.07
C VAL A 57 0.54 13.46 -20.52
N LEU A 58 1.72 12.94 -20.16
CA LEU A 58 2.80 13.76 -19.64
C LEU A 58 3.47 14.60 -20.74
N GLY A 59 3.10 14.42 -22.01
CA GLY A 59 3.74 15.06 -23.16
C GLY A 59 5.24 14.81 -23.13
N SER A 60 5.64 13.55 -22.99
CA SER A 60 7.04 13.16 -22.83
C SER A 60 7.54 12.33 -24.00
N GLN A 61 8.76 12.61 -24.45
CA GLN A 61 9.43 11.91 -25.54
C GLN A 61 10.62 11.12 -24.99
N ARG A 62 10.68 9.82 -25.28
CA ARG A 62 11.83 9.00 -24.86
C ARG A 62 13.08 9.42 -25.62
N ILE A 63 14.14 9.72 -24.90
CA ILE A 63 15.44 10.12 -25.45
C ILE A 63 16.53 9.08 -25.21
N TYR A 64 16.30 8.14 -24.29
CA TYR A 64 17.21 7.03 -24.02
C TYR A 64 16.47 5.81 -23.45
N GLN A 65 16.94 4.63 -23.81
CA GLN A 65 16.53 3.35 -23.24
C GLN A 65 17.77 2.47 -23.11
N ALA A 66 18.05 1.97 -21.91
CA ALA A 66 19.15 1.05 -21.71
C ALA A 66 18.84 -0.30 -22.36
N ASP A 67 19.82 -0.86 -23.09
CA ASP A 67 19.66 -2.16 -23.76
C ASP A 67 20.00 -3.35 -22.83
N PHE A 68 20.88 -3.11 -21.85
CA PHE A 68 21.58 -4.09 -21.01
C PHE A 68 21.94 -5.39 -21.77
N SER A 69 22.35 -5.24 -23.02
CA SER A 69 22.48 -6.36 -23.97
C SER A 69 23.88 -6.98 -23.97
N SER A 70 24.91 -6.18 -23.73
CA SER A 70 26.31 -6.60 -23.68
C SER A 70 27.15 -5.71 -22.76
N LYS A 71 28.34 -6.20 -22.37
CA LYS A 71 29.28 -5.42 -21.53
C LYS A 71 29.86 -4.22 -22.29
N GLU A 72 30.05 -4.37 -23.60
CA GLU A 72 30.58 -3.34 -24.49
C GLU A 72 29.57 -2.18 -24.61
N SER A 73 28.29 -2.50 -24.80
CA SER A 73 27.21 -1.50 -24.82
C SER A 73 27.13 -0.76 -23.48
N LEU A 74 27.15 -1.50 -22.38
CA LEU A 74 27.16 -0.95 -21.03
C LEU A 74 28.35 0.01 -20.81
N ALA A 75 29.56 -0.37 -21.20
CA ALA A 75 30.75 0.48 -21.05
C ALA A 75 30.72 1.74 -21.96
N LYS A 76 30.08 1.65 -23.12
CA LYS A 76 29.89 2.79 -24.02
C LYS A 76 28.94 3.81 -23.41
N GLU A 77 27.83 3.37 -22.84
CA GLU A 77 26.73 4.24 -22.38
C GLU A 77 26.81 4.64 -20.90
N TRP A 78 27.57 3.89 -20.10
CA TRP A 78 27.67 4.10 -18.65
C TRP A 78 29.11 4.25 -18.18
N GLN A 79 29.30 4.96 -17.08
CA GLN A 79 30.59 5.14 -16.43
C GLN A 79 30.53 4.64 -14.98
N VAL A 80 31.50 3.79 -14.65
CA VAL A 80 31.65 3.20 -13.31
C VAL A 80 32.65 4.01 -12.50
N GLU A 81 32.30 4.27 -11.25
CA GLU A 81 33.21 4.85 -10.26
C GLU A 81 33.21 4.00 -8.98
N GLY A 82 34.41 3.67 -8.49
CA GLY A 82 34.63 2.76 -7.38
C GLY A 82 34.81 1.29 -7.81
N PRO A 83 35.00 0.38 -6.84
CA PRO A 83 35.32 -1.02 -7.11
C PRO A 83 34.04 -1.82 -7.44
N ALA A 84 33.36 -1.45 -8.53
CA ALA A 84 32.09 -2.05 -8.91
C ALA A 84 32.24 -3.34 -9.70
N LYS A 85 31.28 -4.23 -9.48
CA LYS A 85 31.07 -5.45 -10.25
C LYS A 85 29.71 -5.36 -10.95
N LEU A 86 29.74 -5.43 -12.27
CA LEU A 86 28.54 -5.40 -13.13
C LEU A 86 28.33 -6.76 -13.77
N THR A 87 27.15 -7.33 -13.62
CA THR A 87 26.77 -8.61 -14.22
C THR A 87 25.46 -8.46 -14.98
N LEU A 88 25.42 -8.92 -16.23
CA LEU A 88 24.18 -9.01 -17.01
C LEU A 88 23.64 -10.43 -16.90
N ASN A 89 22.35 -10.57 -16.56
CA ASN A 89 21.69 -11.87 -16.53
C ASN A 89 21.06 -12.23 -17.89
N LYS A 90 20.56 -13.47 -18.02
CA LYS A 90 19.93 -13.95 -19.27
C LYS A 90 18.67 -13.15 -19.68
N ALA A 91 18.04 -12.46 -18.73
CA ALA A 91 16.88 -11.60 -18.97
C ALA A 91 17.26 -10.15 -19.31
N ARG A 92 18.55 -9.88 -19.60
CA ARG A 92 19.09 -8.52 -19.86
C ARG A 92 18.84 -7.55 -18.71
N GLN A 93 18.95 -8.04 -17.48
CA GLN A 93 18.89 -7.20 -16.28
C GLN A 93 20.31 -6.98 -15.75
N LEU A 94 20.56 -5.76 -15.27
CA LEU A 94 21.85 -5.37 -14.72
C LEU A 94 21.88 -5.63 -13.22
N ILE A 95 22.77 -6.51 -12.79
CA ILE A 95 23.13 -6.66 -11.39
C ILE A 95 24.34 -5.77 -11.11
N PHE A 96 24.16 -4.85 -10.17
CA PHE A 96 25.15 -3.87 -9.74
C PHE A 96 25.46 -4.07 -8.26
N GLU A 97 26.75 -4.22 -7.95
CA GLU A 97 27.24 -4.42 -6.59
C GLU A 97 28.70 -3.94 -6.46
N SER A 98 29.20 -3.83 -5.23
CA SER A 98 30.64 -3.72 -4.99
C SER A 98 31.32 -5.08 -5.16
N GLN A 99 32.57 -5.11 -5.61
CA GLN A 99 33.35 -6.34 -5.64
C GLN A 99 33.53 -6.96 -4.24
N PHE A 100 33.35 -6.16 -3.18
CA PHE A 100 33.43 -6.61 -1.78
C PHE A 100 32.12 -7.18 -1.22
N THR A 101 31.02 -7.09 -1.95
CA THR A 101 29.66 -7.32 -1.39
C THR A 101 29.51 -8.70 -0.76
N ALA A 102 29.98 -9.76 -1.44
CA ALA A 102 29.84 -11.13 -0.96
C ALA A 102 30.60 -11.35 0.36
N ASP A 103 31.90 -11.03 0.39
CA ASP A 103 32.75 -11.21 1.57
C ASP A 103 32.30 -10.32 2.73
N PHE A 104 31.83 -9.11 2.42
CA PHE A 104 31.36 -8.16 3.42
C PHE A 104 30.03 -8.60 4.07
N ILE A 105 29.10 -9.18 3.30
CA ILE A 105 27.89 -9.79 3.85
C ILE A 105 28.24 -11.01 4.72
N GLN A 106 29.20 -11.84 4.31
CA GLN A 106 29.64 -12.97 5.13
C GLN A 106 30.23 -12.51 6.47
N ALA A 107 31.07 -11.47 6.45
CA ALA A 107 31.61 -10.87 7.66
C ALA A 107 30.50 -10.36 8.61
N TYR A 108 29.44 -9.75 8.07
CA TYR A 108 28.27 -9.34 8.86
C TYR A 108 27.53 -10.52 9.48
N LEU A 109 27.26 -11.57 8.69
CA LEU A 109 26.57 -12.78 9.17
C LEU A 109 27.37 -13.53 10.24
N GLN A 110 28.69 -13.38 10.26
CA GLN A 110 29.58 -13.91 11.29
C GLN A 110 29.68 -13.01 12.54
N GLY A 111 28.99 -11.86 12.56
CA GLY A 111 29.00 -10.92 13.69
C GLY A 111 30.30 -10.13 13.82
N LEU A 112 31.08 -9.96 12.75
CA LEU A 112 32.35 -9.21 12.79
C LEU A 112 32.15 -7.69 12.91
N PHE A 113 30.95 -7.19 12.63
CA PHE A 113 30.53 -5.81 12.85
C PHE A 113 28.99 -5.71 12.86
N ASP A 114 28.47 -4.67 13.49
CA ASP A 114 27.07 -4.28 13.37
C ASP A 114 26.88 -3.15 12.37
N PHE A 115 25.76 -3.17 11.64
CA PHE A 115 25.40 -2.08 10.73
C PHE A 115 24.56 -1.02 11.45
N VAL A 116 25.25 -0.09 12.12
CA VAL A 116 24.62 1.06 12.77
C VAL A 116 24.87 2.31 11.90
N PRO A 117 23.84 2.93 11.29
CA PRO A 117 24.01 4.00 10.31
C PRO A 117 24.87 5.20 10.77
N ASN A 118 24.85 5.49 12.07
CA ASN A 118 25.58 6.61 12.67
C ASN A 118 26.93 6.20 13.31
N GLN A 119 27.29 4.91 13.28
CA GLN A 119 28.50 4.37 13.90
C GLN A 119 29.21 3.39 12.95
N LEU A 120 29.66 3.89 11.80
CA LEU A 120 30.29 3.07 10.75
C LEU A 120 31.78 2.77 11.00
N GLY A 121 32.27 2.84 12.24
CA GLY A 121 33.69 2.64 12.56
C GLY A 121 34.17 1.22 12.20
N GLN A 122 33.55 0.20 12.80
CA GLN A 122 33.84 -1.21 12.52
C GLN A 122 33.53 -1.58 11.06
N TYR A 123 32.43 -1.04 10.51
CA TYR A 123 32.05 -1.17 9.11
C TYR A 123 33.23 -0.81 8.17
N TYR A 124 33.85 0.36 8.36
CA TYR A 124 34.97 0.79 7.51
C TYR A 124 36.28 0.05 7.83
N GLN A 125 36.49 -0.42 9.06
CA GLN A 125 37.66 -1.26 9.39
C GLN A 125 37.64 -2.59 8.63
N VAL A 126 36.48 -3.26 8.57
CA VAL A 126 36.32 -4.51 7.82
C VAL A 126 36.49 -4.27 6.32
N LEU A 127 35.86 -3.21 5.77
CA LEU A 127 36.06 -2.86 4.36
C LEU A 127 37.52 -2.50 4.03
N ALA A 128 38.22 -1.81 4.93
CA ALA A 128 39.62 -1.46 4.72
C ALA A 128 40.49 -2.71 4.56
N LYS A 129 40.27 -3.74 5.39
CA LYS A 129 40.99 -5.02 5.29
C LYS A 129 40.72 -5.72 3.95
N LEU A 130 39.46 -5.82 3.55
CA LEU A 130 39.08 -6.41 2.26
C LEU A 130 39.70 -5.63 1.08
N ALA A 131 39.67 -4.30 1.15
CA ALA A 131 40.22 -3.43 0.11
C ALA A 131 41.74 -3.52 0.04
N GLN A 132 42.47 -3.55 1.16
CA GLN A 132 43.93 -3.72 1.17
C GLN A 132 44.37 -5.07 0.57
N ALA A 133 43.57 -6.12 0.78
CA ALA A 133 43.89 -7.46 0.27
C ALA A 133 43.68 -7.61 -1.25
N THR A 134 42.95 -6.69 -1.90
CA THR A 134 42.45 -6.89 -3.27
C THR A 134 42.68 -5.72 -4.22
N LEU A 135 42.79 -4.48 -3.71
CA LEU A 135 43.02 -3.29 -4.54
C LEU A 135 44.51 -2.98 -4.69
N PRO A 136 44.94 -2.45 -5.85
CA PRO A 136 46.26 -1.83 -5.96
C PRO A 136 46.46 -0.71 -4.93
N THR A 137 47.68 -0.57 -4.41
CA THR A 137 48.02 0.40 -3.35
C THR A 137 47.57 1.82 -3.69
N ALA A 138 47.81 2.30 -4.91
CA ALA A 138 47.40 3.64 -5.34
C ALA A 138 45.88 3.84 -5.28
N GLN A 139 45.11 2.82 -5.68
CA GLN A 139 43.65 2.87 -5.63
C GLN A 139 43.15 2.87 -4.18
N TYR A 140 43.73 2.04 -3.31
CA TYR A 140 43.42 2.05 -1.87
C TYR A 140 43.69 3.42 -1.24
N GLN A 141 44.88 3.99 -1.49
CA GLN A 141 45.28 5.29 -0.96
C GLN A 141 44.35 6.43 -1.41
N SER A 142 43.86 6.37 -2.66
CA SER A 142 42.89 7.35 -3.17
C SER A 142 41.53 7.33 -2.47
N MET A 143 41.26 6.32 -1.63
CA MET A 143 40.00 6.16 -0.89
C MET A 143 40.12 6.53 0.60
N LEU A 144 41.28 7.05 1.02
CA LEU A 144 41.48 7.59 2.36
C LEU A 144 40.96 9.03 2.46
N ASP A 145 40.39 9.39 3.60
CA ASP A 145 40.10 10.78 3.91
C ASP A 145 41.36 11.53 4.41
N ALA A 146 41.23 12.84 4.65
CA ALA A 146 42.33 13.67 5.14
C ALA A 146 42.91 13.20 6.50
N GLN A 147 42.19 12.38 7.26
CA GLN A 147 42.63 11.77 8.52
C GLN A 147 43.17 10.34 8.31
N GLN A 148 43.50 9.96 7.07
CA GLN A 148 44.01 8.62 6.70
C GLN A 148 43.03 7.48 7.03
N ARG A 149 41.73 7.76 7.11
CA ARG A 149 40.71 6.73 7.34
C ARG A 149 40.11 6.29 6.02
N PHE A 150 39.98 4.98 5.84
CA PHE A 150 39.34 4.42 4.65
C PHE A 150 37.85 4.78 4.59
N LYS A 151 37.39 5.32 3.45
CA LYS A 151 36.00 5.70 3.17
C LYS A 151 35.47 5.13 1.85
N GLY A 152 36.21 4.21 1.23
CA GLY A 152 35.91 3.61 -0.06
C GLY A 152 35.01 2.37 0.01
N GLY A 153 35.03 1.58 -1.08
CA GLY A 153 34.28 0.33 -1.22
C GLY A 153 32.84 0.47 -1.71
N HIS A 154 32.31 1.69 -1.72
CA HIS A 154 31.02 2.01 -2.34
C HIS A 154 31.16 2.25 -3.83
N VAL A 155 30.04 2.20 -4.55
CA VAL A 155 30.05 2.20 -6.01
C VAL A 155 28.99 3.14 -6.58
N VAL A 156 29.34 3.80 -7.69
CA VAL A 156 28.42 4.68 -8.44
C VAL A 156 28.48 4.32 -9.92
N LEU A 157 27.32 4.25 -10.54
CA LEU A 157 27.13 3.97 -11.96
C LEU A 157 26.38 5.15 -12.59
N TRP A 158 27.05 5.87 -13.48
CA TRP A 158 26.53 7.07 -14.15
C TRP A 158 26.09 6.77 -15.57
N ASN A 159 24.89 7.22 -15.94
CA ASN A 159 24.45 7.20 -17.32
C ASN A 159 25.04 8.40 -18.08
N LYS A 160 25.60 8.17 -19.28
CA LYS A 160 26.24 9.23 -20.07
C LYS A 160 25.27 10.13 -20.82
N GLN A 161 23.99 9.76 -20.95
CA GLN A 161 22.98 10.62 -21.58
C GLN A 161 22.80 11.88 -20.73
N GLN A 162 22.98 13.04 -21.35
CA GLN A 162 22.64 14.31 -20.73
C GLN A 162 21.14 14.57 -20.87
N LEU A 163 20.51 14.93 -19.75
CA LEU A 163 19.10 15.29 -19.66
C LEU A 163 18.91 16.80 -19.85
N PRO A 164 17.79 17.23 -20.46
CA PRO A 164 17.38 18.63 -20.48
C PRO A 164 16.94 19.09 -19.08
N ASP A 165 16.49 20.34 -18.93
CA ASP A 165 16.05 20.86 -17.63
C ASP A 165 14.80 20.15 -17.06
N SER A 166 13.91 19.68 -17.93
CA SER A 166 12.67 18.98 -17.55
C SER A 166 12.59 17.60 -18.18
N TYR A 167 12.45 16.57 -17.36
CA TYR A 167 12.64 15.18 -17.75
C TYR A 167 11.90 14.17 -16.86
N ILE A 168 11.86 12.92 -17.33
CA ILE A 168 11.46 11.75 -16.55
C ILE A 168 12.61 10.74 -16.53
N VAL A 169 12.90 10.17 -15.36
CA VAL A 169 13.76 8.98 -15.20
C VAL A 169 12.87 7.83 -14.74
N GLU A 170 12.83 6.74 -15.49
CA GLU A 170 12.13 5.51 -15.11
C GLU A 170 13.10 4.32 -15.06
N PHE A 171 12.94 3.45 -14.07
CA PHE A 171 13.61 2.14 -14.02
C PHE A 171 12.96 1.24 -12.97
N ASP A 172 13.12 -0.06 -13.16
CA ASP A 172 12.74 -1.07 -12.18
C ASP A 172 13.96 -1.44 -11.33
N LEU A 173 13.76 -1.52 -10.02
CA LEU A 173 14.79 -1.84 -9.04
C LEU A 173 14.32 -2.93 -8.07
N GLN A 174 15.12 -3.99 -7.95
CA GLN A 174 14.98 -4.99 -6.89
C GLN A 174 16.23 -5.01 -6.02
N HIS A 175 16.06 -4.88 -4.70
CA HIS A 175 17.17 -5.10 -3.78
C HIS A 175 17.37 -6.59 -3.53
N GLN A 176 18.64 -7.03 -3.57
CA GLN A 176 19.03 -8.45 -3.43
C GLN A 176 19.93 -8.70 -2.20
N SER A 177 20.04 -7.71 -1.31
CA SER A 177 20.85 -7.78 -0.10
C SER A 177 20.08 -7.27 1.11
N PRO A 178 20.21 -7.90 2.29
CA PRO A 178 19.54 -7.46 3.51
C PRO A 178 20.12 -6.16 4.10
N MET A 179 21.28 -5.70 3.61
CA MET A 179 21.95 -4.46 4.03
C MET A 179 22.05 -3.47 2.86
N GLY A 180 20.93 -2.81 2.55
CA GLY A 180 20.87 -1.84 1.47
C GLY A 180 21.15 -0.40 1.89
N LEU A 181 21.71 0.37 0.96
CA LEU A 181 21.43 1.79 0.79
C LEU A 181 21.54 2.07 -0.70
N PHE A 182 20.44 2.49 -1.30
CA PHE A 182 20.41 2.97 -2.67
C PHE A 182 20.29 4.49 -2.71
N ILE A 183 21.03 5.11 -3.62
CA ILE A 183 20.94 6.54 -3.89
C ILE A 183 20.74 6.75 -5.38
N LEU A 184 19.69 7.49 -5.72
CA LEU A 184 19.47 8.05 -7.05
C LEU A 184 20.00 9.49 -7.05
N PHE A 185 21.08 9.73 -7.78
CA PHE A 185 21.55 11.07 -8.13
C PHE A 185 20.86 11.53 -9.41
N PHE A 186 20.48 12.81 -9.47
CA PHE A 186 19.85 13.41 -10.64
C PHE A 186 20.19 14.89 -10.75
N SER A 187 20.05 15.45 -11.96
CA SER A 187 20.53 16.79 -12.30
C SER A 187 22.01 16.99 -11.93
N ALA A 188 22.84 15.96 -12.17
CA ALA A 188 24.25 16.01 -11.84
C ALA A 188 25.05 16.76 -12.92
N SER A 189 25.85 17.75 -12.51
CA SER A 189 26.76 18.54 -13.34
C SER A 189 27.98 18.99 -12.53
N GLY A 190 29.01 19.52 -13.19
CA GLY A 190 30.05 20.29 -12.50
C GLY A 190 29.47 21.58 -11.89
N LEU A 191 30.20 22.20 -10.97
CA LEU A 191 29.76 23.45 -10.32
C LEU A 191 29.53 24.61 -11.31
N ASN A 192 30.12 24.54 -12.51
CA ASN A 192 29.94 25.51 -13.59
C ASN A 192 28.98 25.00 -14.69
N ASN A 193 28.17 23.98 -14.40
CA ASN A 193 27.23 23.30 -15.32
C ASN A 193 27.88 22.52 -16.48
N GLU A 194 29.19 22.29 -16.44
CA GLU A 194 29.85 21.35 -17.34
C GLU A 194 29.36 19.92 -17.09
N SER A 195 29.52 19.03 -18.08
CA SER A 195 29.23 17.61 -17.88
C SER A 195 30.04 17.05 -16.71
N ILE A 196 29.45 16.15 -15.90
CA ILE A 196 30.18 15.45 -14.82
C ILE A 196 31.35 14.60 -15.32
N PHE A 197 31.41 14.35 -16.63
CA PHE A 197 32.49 13.63 -17.30
C PHE A 197 33.58 14.55 -17.87
N SER A 198 33.48 15.87 -17.62
CA SER A 198 34.51 16.81 -18.04
C SER A 198 35.86 16.41 -17.46
N PRO A 199 36.95 16.41 -18.26
CA PRO A 199 38.30 16.10 -17.77
C PRO A 199 38.83 17.17 -16.79
N THR A 200 38.17 18.33 -16.69
CA THR A 200 38.52 19.40 -15.73
C THR A 200 38.10 19.07 -14.30
N LEU A 201 37.19 18.11 -14.11
CA LEU A 201 36.69 17.72 -12.80
C LEU A 201 37.60 16.66 -12.15
N ALA A 202 37.68 16.70 -10.83
CA ALA A 202 38.39 15.74 -10.02
C ALA A 202 37.84 14.31 -10.24
N LYS A 203 38.75 13.34 -10.34
CA LYS A 203 38.38 11.93 -10.45
C LYS A 203 37.68 11.47 -9.17
N ARG A 204 36.63 10.67 -9.35
CA ARG A 204 35.82 10.09 -8.27
C ARG A 204 35.94 8.58 -8.27
N ASN A 205 35.81 7.97 -7.10
CA ASN A 205 36.08 6.54 -6.88
C ASN A 205 35.10 5.89 -5.89
N GLY A 206 33.88 6.43 -5.77
CA GLY A 206 32.84 5.91 -4.89
C GLY A 206 32.87 6.45 -3.45
N VAL A 207 33.90 7.20 -3.05
CA VAL A 207 33.94 7.88 -1.74
C VAL A 207 32.86 8.96 -1.69
N PHE A 208 31.89 8.81 -0.79
CA PHE A 208 30.64 9.59 -0.81
C PHE A 208 30.85 11.12 -0.78
N LYS A 209 31.85 11.61 -0.04
CA LYS A 209 32.16 13.04 0.04
C LYS A 209 32.50 13.67 -1.31
N GLN A 210 33.06 12.91 -2.25
CA GLN A 210 33.36 13.41 -3.60
C GLN A 210 32.08 13.82 -4.37
N TYR A 211 30.94 13.22 -4.02
CA TYR A 211 29.65 13.46 -4.67
C TYR A 211 28.81 14.53 -3.97
N THR A 212 29.06 14.75 -2.68
CA THR A 212 28.30 15.71 -1.88
C THR A 212 29.01 17.04 -1.69
N SER A 213 30.35 17.01 -1.68
CA SER A 213 31.22 18.13 -1.29
C SER A 213 32.41 18.32 -2.23
N GLY A 214 32.42 17.62 -3.37
CA GLY A 214 33.42 17.79 -4.42
C GLY A 214 33.12 18.98 -5.33
N ASP A 215 33.63 18.91 -6.55
CA ASP A 215 33.48 19.90 -7.63
C ASP A 215 32.27 19.62 -8.55
N ILE A 216 31.30 18.84 -8.05
CA ILE A 216 30.03 18.58 -8.71
C ILE A 216 28.86 19.04 -7.84
N GLN A 217 27.72 19.26 -8.50
CA GLN A 217 26.43 19.49 -7.89
C GLN A 217 25.41 18.46 -8.38
N SER A 218 24.43 18.14 -7.53
CA SER A 218 23.34 17.22 -7.87
C SER A 218 22.24 17.29 -6.83
N TYR A 219 21.05 16.79 -7.15
CA TYR A 219 20.15 16.30 -6.13
C TYR A 219 20.41 14.81 -5.89
N HIS A 220 20.04 14.33 -4.71
CA HIS A 220 19.93 12.90 -4.51
C HIS A 220 18.79 12.52 -3.58
N VAL A 221 18.13 11.40 -3.90
CA VAL A 221 17.22 10.71 -2.99
C VAL A 221 17.88 9.41 -2.56
N SER A 222 17.95 9.22 -1.25
CA SER A 222 18.41 7.96 -0.65
C SER A 222 17.22 7.13 -0.19
N SER A 223 17.18 5.85 -0.57
CA SER A 223 16.12 4.90 -0.22
C SER A 223 16.69 3.50 0.08
N TYR A 224 15.86 2.65 0.68
CA TYR A 224 16.15 1.33 1.22
C TYR A 224 17.39 1.29 2.11
N THR A 225 17.22 1.59 3.39
CA THR A 225 18.20 1.27 4.44
C THR A 225 17.51 0.57 5.60
N PRO A 226 17.92 -0.66 5.98
CA PRO A 226 17.19 -1.49 6.94
C PRO A 226 16.96 -0.85 8.32
N HIS A 227 17.76 0.15 8.68
CA HIS A 227 17.72 0.83 9.98
C HIS A 227 17.22 2.27 9.91
N ARG A 228 16.87 2.75 8.71
CA ARG A 228 16.34 4.10 8.52
C ARG A 228 15.01 3.99 7.81
N SER A 229 13.94 4.28 8.54
CA SER A 229 12.57 4.28 8.04
C SER A 229 12.27 5.42 7.06
N THR A 230 13.25 6.27 6.74
CA THR A 230 13.06 7.46 5.90
C THR A 230 13.88 7.46 4.61
N ALA A 231 13.24 7.92 3.54
CA ALA A 231 13.89 8.38 2.33
C ALA A 231 14.26 9.86 2.49
N ASN A 232 15.50 10.22 2.12
CA ASN A 232 15.99 11.59 2.29
C ASN A 232 16.38 12.19 0.95
N LEU A 233 15.76 13.33 0.64
CA LEU A 233 16.11 14.19 -0.49
C LEU A 233 17.12 15.24 -0.03
N ARG A 234 18.22 15.37 -0.77
CA ARG A 234 19.26 16.34 -0.50
C ARG A 234 19.69 17.07 -1.76
N LYS A 235 20.17 18.30 -1.60
CA LYS A 235 20.92 19.05 -2.60
C LYS A 235 22.40 19.00 -2.24
N ASN A 236 23.21 18.54 -3.18
CA ASN A 236 24.66 18.50 -3.09
C ASN A 236 25.20 19.77 -3.75
N TYR A 237 25.66 20.72 -2.93
CA TYR A 237 26.33 21.94 -3.35
C TYR A 237 27.24 22.39 -2.21
N HIS A 238 28.52 22.03 -2.26
CA HIS A 238 29.47 22.15 -1.13
C HIS A 238 28.99 21.47 0.17
N GLY A 239 28.23 20.38 0.06
CA GLY A 239 27.63 19.68 1.19
C GLY A 239 26.28 19.06 0.80
N GLY A 240 25.90 17.97 1.46
CA GLY A 240 24.61 17.30 1.25
C GLY A 240 23.49 17.93 2.10
N ARG A 241 22.99 19.10 1.73
CA ARG A 241 21.91 19.79 2.45
C ARG A 241 20.61 18.99 2.41
N LEU A 242 20.03 18.69 3.57
CA LEU A 242 18.71 18.04 3.63
C LEU A 242 17.65 19.01 3.14
N LEU A 243 16.86 18.58 2.15
CA LEU A 243 15.73 19.35 1.64
C LEU A 243 14.41 18.83 2.20
N LYS A 244 14.24 17.49 2.21
CA LYS A 244 13.03 16.83 2.68
C LYS A 244 13.32 15.41 3.15
N SER A 245 12.59 14.97 4.17
CA SER A 245 12.59 13.59 4.67
C SER A 245 11.16 13.08 4.65
N GLN A 246 10.97 11.84 4.22
CA GLN A 246 9.67 11.15 4.18
C GLN A 246 9.85 9.68 4.53
N PRO A 247 8.80 8.95 4.96
CA PRO A 247 8.86 7.50 5.11
C PRO A 247 9.34 6.80 3.82
N ASP A 248 10.15 5.75 3.95
CA ASP A 248 10.75 5.03 2.83
C ASP A 248 9.89 3.85 2.38
N MET A 249 9.18 3.98 1.25
CA MET A 249 8.30 2.90 0.78
C MET A 249 9.07 1.67 0.30
N ALA A 250 10.32 1.82 -0.13
CA ALA A 250 11.16 0.68 -0.53
C ALA A 250 11.59 -0.17 0.68
N ALA A 251 11.64 0.42 1.88
CA ALA A 251 11.94 -0.31 3.10
C ALA A 251 10.79 -1.22 3.59
N LEU A 252 9.55 -0.98 3.14
CA LEU A 252 8.37 -1.77 3.55
C LEU A 252 8.34 -3.17 2.95
N ALA A 253 8.91 -3.36 1.76
CA ALA A 253 8.96 -4.64 1.07
C ALA A 253 10.21 -4.73 0.17
N PRO A 254 11.41 -4.80 0.76
CA PRO A 254 12.66 -4.51 0.07
C PRO A 254 13.08 -5.49 -1.02
N ASP A 255 12.59 -6.73 -0.95
CA ASP A 255 12.85 -7.77 -1.94
C ASP A 255 11.90 -7.69 -3.16
N LYS A 256 10.99 -6.71 -3.18
CA LYS A 256 10.13 -6.46 -4.34
C LYS A 256 10.87 -5.68 -5.42
N VAL A 257 10.37 -5.85 -6.64
CA VAL A 257 10.64 -4.92 -7.73
C VAL A 257 9.80 -3.66 -7.49
N TYR A 258 10.46 -2.51 -7.47
CA TYR A 258 9.81 -1.20 -7.46
C TYR A 258 10.09 -0.49 -8.78
N LYS A 259 9.03 0.01 -9.43
CA LYS A 259 9.15 0.94 -10.53
C LYS A 259 9.39 2.35 -9.99
N TYR A 260 10.62 2.83 -10.13
CA TYR A 260 10.99 4.21 -9.82
C TYR A 260 10.61 5.10 -10.99
N ARG A 261 9.94 6.23 -10.69
CA ARG A 261 9.68 7.30 -11.66
C ARG A 261 9.95 8.67 -11.02
N LEU A 262 11.03 9.31 -11.45
CA LEU A 262 11.32 10.70 -11.09
C LEU A 262 10.84 11.61 -12.23
N ILE A 263 9.95 12.54 -11.93
CA ILE A 263 9.46 13.56 -12.86
C ILE A 263 9.98 14.91 -12.36
N LYS A 264 10.80 15.60 -13.15
CA LYS A 264 11.29 16.95 -12.85
C LYS A 264 10.80 17.92 -13.92
N TRP A 265 10.14 18.99 -13.49
CA TRP A 265 9.81 20.14 -14.33
C TRP A 265 10.42 21.39 -13.70
N ARG A 266 11.52 21.87 -14.28
CA ARG A 266 12.28 23.02 -13.79
C ARG A 266 12.64 22.87 -12.30
N ASP A 267 12.09 23.69 -11.42
CA ASP A 267 12.34 23.73 -9.99
C ASP A 267 11.55 22.71 -9.17
N ARG A 268 10.51 22.08 -9.74
CA ARG A 268 9.70 21.08 -9.05
C ARG A 268 10.03 19.67 -9.51
N PHE A 269 10.04 18.72 -8.59
CA PHE A 269 10.10 17.31 -8.93
C PHE A 269 9.31 16.43 -7.98
N GLN A 270 8.80 15.34 -8.54
CA GLN A 270 8.10 14.28 -7.82
C GLN A 270 8.79 12.93 -8.10
N LEU A 271 9.01 12.15 -7.05
CA LEU A 271 9.45 10.75 -7.14
C LEU A 271 8.28 9.84 -6.81
N TYR A 272 8.06 8.83 -7.63
CA TYR A 272 7.07 7.79 -7.45
C TYR A 272 7.72 6.42 -7.33
N LEU A 273 7.16 5.57 -6.48
CA LEU A 273 7.44 4.13 -6.39
C LEU A 273 6.14 3.37 -6.64
N ASN A 274 6.08 2.59 -7.72
CA ASN A 274 4.86 1.89 -8.15
C ASN A 274 3.64 2.83 -8.23
N ASP A 275 3.82 3.98 -8.89
CA ASP A 275 2.83 5.06 -9.05
C ASP A 275 2.34 5.72 -7.74
N GLN A 276 2.93 5.38 -6.60
CA GLN A 276 2.68 6.06 -5.32
C GLN A 276 3.70 7.16 -5.10
N LEU A 277 3.22 8.36 -4.74
CA LEU A 277 4.07 9.52 -4.52
C LEU A 277 4.97 9.29 -3.28
N GLN A 278 6.27 9.20 -3.50
CA GLN A 278 7.31 9.03 -2.48
C GLN A 278 7.92 10.38 -2.04
N MET A 279 7.99 11.36 -2.95
CA MET A 279 8.58 12.67 -2.69
C MET A 279 7.97 13.72 -3.62
N ASP A 280 7.67 14.91 -3.12
CA ASP A 280 7.38 16.12 -3.91
C ASP A 280 8.13 17.29 -3.30
N TYR A 281 8.84 18.06 -4.12
CA TYR A 281 9.63 19.19 -3.66
C TYR A 281 9.76 20.27 -4.73
N VAL A 282 9.76 21.53 -4.28
CA VAL A 282 10.00 22.72 -5.11
C VAL A 282 11.26 23.40 -4.59
N ASP A 283 12.32 23.45 -5.40
CA ASP A 283 13.56 24.14 -5.05
C ASP A 283 13.52 25.61 -5.44
N LYS A 284 13.15 26.45 -4.47
CA LYS A 284 13.10 27.91 -4.64
C LYS A 284 14.47 28.58 -4.58
N GLU A 285 15.54 27.84 -4.29
CA GLU A 285 16.87 28.38 -4.02
C GLU A 285 17.87 27.90 -5.09
N ASN A 286 17.75 28.48 -6.29
CA ASN A 286 18.56 28.17 -7.47
C ASN A 286 18.45 26.69 -7.88
N ALA A 287 17.29 26.29 -8.37
CA ALA A 287 17.08 24.92 -8.84
C ALA A 287 18.16 24.46 -9.82
N LEU A 288 18.67 23.23 -9.63
CA LEU A 288 19.62 22.64 -10.57
C LEU A 288 18.91 22.34 -11.89
N GLN A 289 19.61 22.53 -13.00
CA GLN A 289 19.07 22.35 -14.34
C GLN A 289 18.99 20.86 -14.73
N GLY A 290 19.18 20.54 -16.01
CA GLY A 290 19.43 19.20 -16.49
C GLY A 290 20.78 18.64 -16.01
N GLY A 291 21.26 17.58 -16.64
CA GLY A 291 22.51 16.93 -16.25
C GLY A 291 22.44 15.42 -16.39
N HIS A 292 23.13 14.70 -15.51
CA HIS A 292 23.22 13.24 -15.58
C HIS A 292 22.54 12.54 -14.40
N VAL A 293 22.24 11.26 -14.62
CA VAL A 293 21.65 10.36 -13.61
C VAL A 293 22.69 9.37 -13.12
N GLY A 294 22.76 9.19 -11.81
CA GLY A 294 23.68 8.27 -11.17
C GLY A 294 22.97 7.31 -10.22
N LEU A 295 23.37 6.06 -10.24
CA LEU A 295 22.89 5.00 -9.36
C LEU A 295 24.02 4.66 -8.39
N ARG A 296 23.81 4.79 -7.09
CA ARG A 296 24.83 4.47 -6.08
C ARG A 296 24.36 3.41 -5.11
N LEU A 297 25.27 2.50 -4.78
CA LEU A 297 25.09 1.46 -3.76
C LEU A 297 26.22 1.55 -2.71
N MET A 298 25.85 1.25 -1.45
CA MET A 298 26.84 0.95 -0.42
C MET A 298 27.52 -0.40 -0.68
N ALA A 299 28.65 -0.65 -0.01
CA ALA A 299 29.49 -1.83 -0.29
C ALA A 299 28.78 -3.15 0.09
N SER A 300 27.82 -3.07 0.99
CA SER A 300 26.97 -4.18 1.42
C SER A 300 25.77 -4.44 0.51
N ALA A 301 25.52 -3.55 -0.45
CA ALA A 301 24.28 -3.54 -1.21
C ALA A 301 24.47 -4.22 -2.57
N ARG A 302 23.51 -5.08 -2.91
CA ARG A 302 23.36 -5.70 -4.22
C ARG A 302 21.98 -5.36 -4.76
N ALA A 303 21.92 -4.91 -6.00
CA ALA A 303 20.65 -4.56 -6.64
C ALA A 303 20.60 -5.01 -8.10
N MET A 304 19.39 -5.32 -8.54
CA MET A 304 19.07 -5.68 -9.92
C MET A 304 18.21 -4.59 -10.54
N PHE A 305 18.61 -4.12 -11.72
CA PHE A 305 17.99 -3.04 -12.47
C PHE A 305 17.48 -3.55 -13.82
N SER A 306 16.30 -3.09 -14.23
CA SER A 306 15.77 -3.26 -15.59
C SER A 306 15.00 -2.02 -16.04
N ASP A 307 14.62 -1.99 -17.31
CA ASP A 307 13.70 -0.99 -17.87
C ASP A 307 14.12 0.47 -17.61
N PHE A 308 15.42 0.74 -17.66
CA PHE A 308 15.95 2.08 -17.47
C PHE A 308 15.70 2.94 -18.71
N ASN A 309 14.85 3.96 -18.57
CA ASN A 309 14.43 4.85 -19.63
C ASN A 309 14.53 6.31 -19.19
N LEU A 310 14.90 7.19 -20.12
CA LEU A 310 14.94 8.63 -19.92
C LEU A 310 14.05 9.33 -20.95
N TYR A 311 13.32 10.34 -20.49
CA TYR A 311 12.40 11.11 -21.33
C TYR A 311 12.62 12.60 -21.15
N GLN A 312 12.45 13.36 -22.22
CA GLN A 312 12.28 14.80 -22.17
C GLN A 312 10.80 15.14 -21.99
N LEU A 313 10.48 16.08 -21.08
CA LEU A 313 9.12 16.63 -20.96
C LEU A 313 8.96 17.81 -21.91
N GLN A 314 7.88 17.82 -22.68
CA GLN A 314 7.51 18.89 -23.61
C GLN A 314 6.47 19.85 -23.02
N GLN A 315 5.79 19.45 -21.94
CA GLN A 315 4.78 20.26 -21.26
C GLN A 315 4.88 20.10 -19.74
N ASN A 316 4.33 21.07 -19.01
CA ASN A 316 4.33 21.06 -17.55
C ASN A 316 3.40 19.95 -17.02
N PRO A 317 3.94 18.86 -16.44
CA PRO A 317 3.11 17.78 -15.92
C PRO A 317 2.32 18.19 -14.66
N PHE A 318 2.73 19.28 -14.01
CA PHE A 318 2.09 19.82 -12.81
C PHE A 318 1.04 20.89 -13.12
N ALA A 319 0.78 21.21 -14.38
CA ALA A 319 -0.32 22.11 -14.74
C ALA A 319 -1.64 21.33 -14.70
N LEU A 320 -2.65 21.85 -13.99
CA LEU A 320 -3.98 21.25 -14.01
C LEU A 320 -4.62 21.48 -15.39
N PRO A 321 -5.20 20.43 -16.01
CA PRO A 321 -5.84 20.59 -17.31
C PRO A 321 -7.00 21.59 -17.21
N ALA A 322 -7.07 22.51 -18.16
CA ALA A 322 -8.17 23.44 -18.27
C ALA A 322 -9.46 22.67 -18.60
N SER A 323 -10.54 22.93 -17.86
CA SER A 323 -11.85 22.36 -18.22
C SER A 323 -12.38 23.05 -19.48
N LYS A 324 -12.85 22.27 -20.45
CA LYS A 324 -13.44 22.78 -21.70
C LYS A 324 -14.81 23.44 -21.49
N GLN A 325 -15.57 22.92 -20.55
CA GLN A 325 -16.90 23.39 -20.20
C GLN A 325 -17.07 23.34 -18.69
N GLN A 326 -17.44 24.46 -18.08
CA GLN A 326 -17.72 24.53 -16.65
C GLN A 326 -19.16 24.91 -16.41
N MET A 327 -19.78 24.27 -15.44
CA MET A 327 -21.13 24.58 -15.00
C MET A 327 -21.24 24.48 -13.49
N THR A 328 -22.12 25.29 -12.91
CA THR A 328 -22.44 25.25 -11.48
C THR A 328 -23.94 24.98 -11.36
N VAL A 329 -24.31 24.02 -10.52
CA VAL A 329 -25.71 23.61 -10.30
C VAL A 329 -26.03 23.62 -8.82
N SER A 330 -27.28 23.92 -8.47
CA SER A 330 -27.71 24.18 -7.09
C SER A 330 -28.85 23.29 -6.59
N ASN A 331 -29.40 22.44 -7.46
CA ASN A 331 -30.49 21.51 -7.13
C ASN A 331 -30.49 20.27 -8.05
N SER A 332 -31.36 19.30 -7.77
CA SER A 332 -31.45 18.04 -8.51
C SER A 332 -31.84 18.20 -9.98
N GLU A 333 -32.78 19.08 -10.31
CA GLU A 333 -33.25 19.30 -11.68
C GLU A 333 -32.11 19.80 -12.57
N GLN A 334 -31.43 20.86 -12.12
CA GLN A 334 -30.26 21.41 -12.80
C GLN A 334 -29.14 20.37 -12.95
N LEU A 335 -28.92 19.54 -11.93
CA LEU A 335 -27.93 18.48 -12.01
C LEU A 335 -28.32 17.41 -13.04
N ILE A 336 -29.58 16.97 -13.08
CA ILE A 336 -30.04 15.95 -14.03
C ILE A 336 -29.91 16.48 -15.47
N GLU A 337 -30.31 17.73 -15.73
CA GLU A 337 -30.12 18.39 -17.01
C GLU A 337 -28.63 18.49 -17.40
N ALA A 338 -27.78 18.87 -16.44
CA ALA A 338 -26.35 18.93 -16.63
C ALA A 338 -25.73 17.59 -17.02
N LEU A 339 -26.12 16.52 -16.32
CA LEU A 339 -25.63 15.17 -16.59
C LEU A 339 -26.03 14.66 -17.98
N ALA A 340 -27.15 15.13 -18.54
CA ALA A 340 -27.61 14.77 -19.87
C ALA A 340 -26.81 15.47 -21.00
N THR A 341 -26.06 16.53 -20.71
CA THR A 341 -25.34 17.36 -21.70
C THR A 341 -23.82 17.22 -21.64
N LEU A 342 -23.32 16.23 -20.89
CA LEU A 342 -21.89 16.02 -20.68
C LEU A 342 -21.13 15.85 -22.00
N THR A 343 -19.96 16.51 -22.08
CA THR A 343 -18.93 16.31 -23.12
C THR A 343 -17.55 16.08 -22.46
N PRO A 344 -16.57 15.45 -23.15
CA PRO A 344 -15.22 15.30 -22.61
C PRO A 344 -14.62 16.63 -22.10
N GLY A 345 -14.04 16.61 -20.89
CA GLY A 345 -13.47 17.79 -20.24
C GLY A 345 -14.47 18.69 -19.50
N THR A 346 -15.74 18.29 -19.40
CA THR A 346 -16.76 19.00 -18.61
C THR A 346 -16.48 18.93 -17.10
N THR A 347 -16.63 20.04 -16.39
CA THR A 347 -16.61 20.13 -14.93
C THR A 347 -17.93 20.68 -14.41
N ILE A 348 -18.63 19.90 -13.59
CA ILE A 348 -19.83 20.30 -12.84
C ILE A 348 -19.42 20.61 -11.40
N TRP A 349 -19.75 21.81 -10.93
CA TRP A 349 -19.65 22.22 -9.54
C TRP A 349 -21.02 22.18 -8.87
N LEU A 350 -21.15 21.44 -7.79
CA LEU A 350 -22.36 21.35 -6.98
C LEU A 350 -22.28 22.36 -5.82
N GLU A 351 -23.22 23.30 -5.76
CA GLU A 351 -23.36 24.19 -4.60
C GLU A 351 -23.84 23.43 -3.37
N SER A 352 -23.56 23.95 -2.17
CA SER A 352 -24.02 23.37 -0.91
C SER A 352 -25.55 23.27 -0.87
N GLY A 353 -26.09 22.10 -0.51
CA GLY A 353 -27.54 21.91 -0.49
C GLY A 353 -27.98 20.45 -0.56
N LYS A 354 -29.30 20.25 -0.52
CA LYS A 354 -29.93 18.93 -0.71
C LYS A 354 -30.28 18.71 -2.18
N TYR A 355 -29.93 17.52 -2.66
CA TYR A 355 -30.23 17.03 -4.00
C TYR A 355 -31.05 15.72 -3.83
N PRO A 356 -32.38 15.82 -3.67
CA PRO A 356 -33.24 14.64 -3.58
C PRO A 356 -33.33 13.90 -4.91
N ASP A 357 -33.43 12.57 -4.85
CA ASP A 357 -33.85 11.69 -5.94
C ASP A 357 -33.02 11.83 -7.25
N VAL A 358 -31.72 12.12 -7.13
CA VAL A 358 -30.80 12.19 -8.29
C VAL A 358 -30.64 10.80 -8.93
N ALA A 359 -31.39 10.56 -10.00
CA ALA A 359 -31.35 9.34 -10.78
C ALA A 359 -30.94 9.66 -12.23
N ALA A 360 -29.84 9.05 -12.70
CA ALA A 360 -29.31 9.31 -14.03
C ALA A 360 -28.44 8.15 -14.53
N GLU A 361 -28.41 7.97 -15.86
CA GLU A 361 -27.42 7.12 -16.53
C GLU A 361 -26.42 7.99 -17.30
N LEU A 362 -25.15 7.95 -16.89
CA LEU A 362 -24.06 8.70 -17.51
C LEU A 362 -23.33 7.78 -18.50
N SER A 363 -23.67 7.90 -19.78
CA SER A 363 -23.05 7.13 -20.86
C SER A 363 -21.91 7.85 -21.58
N THR A 364 -21.87 9.18 -21.54
CA THR A 364 -20.76 9.97 -22.08
C THR A 364 -19.47 9.63 -21.35
N SER A 365 -18.40 9.35 -22.12
CA SER A 365 -17.06 9.17 -21.57
C SER A 365 -16.24 10.45 -21.69
N GLY A 366 -15.46 10.77 -20.65
CA GLY A 366 -14.31 11.64 -20.81
C GLY A 366 -13.19 10.93 -21.57
N THR A 367 -12.06 11.60 -21.72
CA THR A 367 -10.83 10.98 -22.21
C THR A 367 -9.75 11.01 -21.13
N LEU A 368 -8.63 10.36 -21.43
CA LEU A 368 -7.46 10.35 -20.57
C LEU A 368 -6.95 11.77 -20.23
N THR A 369 -6.99 12.69 -21.19
CA THR A 369 -6.57 14.10 -21.00
C THR A 369 -7.74 15.03 -20.70
N GLU A 370 -8.97 14.66 -21.05
CA GLU A 370 -10.19 15.47 -20.93
C GLU A 370 -11.24 14.72 -20.10
N ARG A 371 -10.88 14.48 -18.85
CA ARG A 371 -11.72 13.78 -17.88
C ARG A 371 -12.94 14.62 -17.50
N ILE A 372 -14.07 13.96 -17.25
CA ILE A 372 -15.29 14.63 -16.74
C ILE A 372 -15.23 14.67 -15.21
N TYR A 373 -15.55 15.82 -14.62
CA TYR A 373 -15.56 16.02 -13.16
C TYR A 373 -16.94 16.45 -12.67
N ILE A 374 -17.42 15.84 -11.59
CA ILE A 374 -18.64 16.19 -10.88
C ILE A 374 -18.25 16.37 -9.41
N ASN A 375 -18.10 17.61 -8.98
CA ASN A 375 -17.47 17.96 -7.71
C ASN A 375 -18.38 18.82 -6.84
N ALA A 376 -18.48 18.50 -5.55
CA ALA A 376 -18.94 19.47 -4.58
C ALA A 376 -17.98 20.67 -4.53
N LYS A 377 -18.53 21.88 -4.60
CA LYS A 377 -17.75 23.11 -4.43
C LYS A 377 -17.24 23.26 -2.99
N GLN A 378 -18.02 22.79 -2.03
CA GLN A 378 -17.63 22.64 -0.63
C GLN A 378 -17.86 21.16 -0.22
N PRO A 379 -16.79 20.32 -0.20
CA PRO A 379 -16.91 18.90 0.13
C PRO A 379 -17.66 18.66 1.45
N GLY A 380 -18.58 17.70 1.45
CA GLY A 380 -19.39 17.34 2.61
C GLY A 380 -20.66 18.17 2.82
N GLN A 381 -20.85 19.27 2.09
CA GLN A 381 -22.06 20.11 2.17
C GLN A 381 -23.10 19.84 1.07
N VAL A 382 -22.80 18.91 0.16
CA VAL A 382 -23.72 18.44 -0.89
C VAL A 382 -24.35 17.13 -0.43
N LEU A 383 -25.66 17.13 -0.24
CA LEU A 383 -26.42 16.02 0.35
C LEU A 383 -27.29 15.33 -0.70
N PHE A 384 -26.91 14.13 -1.12
CA PHE A 384 -27.77 13.29 -1.98
C PHE A 384 -28.73 12.50 -1.08
N THR A 385 -30.03 12.71 -1.28
CA THR A 385 -31.12 12.20 -0.39
C THR A 385 -32.20 11.48 -1.19
N GLY A 386 -33.10 10.76 -0.52
CA GLY A 386 -34.21 10.05 -1.16
C GLY A 386 -33.75 8.82 -1.95
N LYS A 387 -33.95 8.82 -3.26
CA LYS A 387 -33.78 7.66 -4.17
C LYS A 387 -32.66 7.86 -5.19
N PRO A 388 -31.43 8.24 -4.78
CA PRO A 388 -30.33 8.36 -5.72
C PRO A 388 -30.04 7.01 -6.37
N ALA A 389 -29.95 7.02 -7.70
CA ALA A 389 -29.69 5.85 -8.52
C ALA A 389 -28.86 6.27 -9.73
N ILE A 390 -27.53 6.32 -9.55
CA ILE A 390 -26.61 6.84 -10.57
C ILE A 390 -25.86 5.66 -11.18
N LYS A 391 -26.10 5.44 -12.47
CA LYS A 391 -25.41 4.43 -13.27
C LYS A 391 -24.41 5.11 -14.17
N ILE A 392 -23.16 4.68 -14.14
CA ILE A 392 -22.08 5.27 -14.95
C ILE A 392 -21.55 4.21 -15.91
N THR A 393 -21.98 4.27 -17.17
CA THR A 393 -21.52 3.39 -18.25
C THR A 393 -20.37 4.02 -19.05
N GLY A 394 -20.25 5.35 -19.03
CA GLY A 394 -19.10 6.08 -19.57
C GLY A 394 -17.82 5.89 -18.75
N SER A 395 -16.67 6.26 -19.33
CA SER A 395 -15.33 6.13 -18.75
C SER A 395 -14.67 7.49 -18.48
N HIS A 396 -13.59 7.52 -17.69
CA HIS A 396 -12.85 8.76 -17.36
C HIS A 396 -13.73 9.83 -16.69
N ILE A 397 -14.44 9.44 -15.64
CA ILE A 397 -15.32 10.31 -14.84
C ILE A 397 -14.84 10.35 -13.39
N THR A 398 -14.89 11.52 -12.75
CA THR A 398 -14.67 11.68 -11.31
C THR A 398 -15.93 12.22 -10.65
N LEU A 399 -16.37 11.58 -9.56
CA LEU A 399 -17.40 12.07 -8.66
C LEU A 399 -16.76 12.33 -7.29
N SER A 400 -16.88 13.55 -6.75
CA SER A 400 -16.19 13.90 -5.51
C SER A 400 -16.97 14.80 -4.56
N GLY A 401 -16.81 14.56 -3.25
CA GLY A 401 -17.24 15.48 -2.19
C GLY A 401 -18.71 15.36 -1.75
N ILE A 402 -19.39 14.27 -2.11
CA ILE A 402 -20.83 14.08 -1.89
C ILE A 402 -21.10 13.30 -0.60
N ARG A 403 -22.10 13.72 0.16
CA ARG A 403 -22.65 12.97 1.29
C ARG A 403 -23.98 12.34 0.91
N PHE A 404 -24.09 11.03 1.01
CA PHE A 404 -25.34 10.29 0.83
C PHE A 404 -26.00 10.09 2.20
N THR A 405 -27.22 10.59 2.36
CA THR A 405 -27.95 10.53 3.64
C THR A 405 -29.47 10.52 3.39
N ASP A 406 -30.29 10.27 4.42
CA ASP A 406 -31.76 10.35 4.33
C ASP A 406 -32.35 9.57 3.12
N GLY A 407 -31.95 8.31 2.93
CA GLY A 407 -32.30 7.49 1.78
C GLY A 407 -33.55 6.61 1.97
N ASP A 408 -34.31 6.43 0.87
CA ASP A 408 -35.49 5.55 0.78
C ASP A 408 -35.62 4.94 -0.63
N ARG A 409 -34.57 4.24 -1.10
CA ARG A 409 -34.42 3.77 -2.49
C ARG A 409 -35.58 2.92 -3.01
N PHE A 410 -36.12 1.98 -2.25
CA PHE A 410 -37.12 1.01 -2.74
C PHE A 410 -37.79 0.19 -1.63
N ASP A 411 -38.98 -0.37 -1.89
CA ASP A 411 -39.60 -1.33 -0.97
C ASP A 411 -38.81 -2.66 -0.89
N ASN A 412 -38.38 -3.03 0.32
CA ASN A 412 -37.68 -4.29 0.60
C ASN A 412 -38.50 -5.54 0.23
N SER A 413 -39.84 -5.47 0.30
CA SER A 413 -40.72 -6.62 0.02
C SER A 413 -40.51 -7.20 -1.38
N ALA A 414 -40.09 -6.36 -2.33
CA ALA A 414 -39.79 -6.75 -3.69
C ALA A 414 -38.49 -7.57 -3.81
N TYR A 415 -37.53 -7.41 -2.90
CA TYR A 415 -36.15 -7.91 -3.04
C TYR A 415 -35.71 -8.89 -1.95
N VAL A 416 -36.50 -9.04 -0.89
CA VAL A 416 -36.15 -9.84 0.28
C VAL A 416 -37.30 -10.79 0.61
N LYS A 417 -37.00 -12.00 1.09
CA LYS A 417 -38.05 -12.87 1.63
C LYS A 417 -38.76 -12.19 2.80
N SER A 418 -40.01 -12.57 3.09
CA SER A 418 -40.85 -12.03 4.17
C SER A 418 -40.20 -11.94 5.56
N LYS A 419 -39.16 -12.74 5.83
CA LYS A 419 -38.38 -12.71 7.08
C LYS A 419 -37.17 -11.75 7.06
N GLY A 420 -36.97 -10.95 6.01
CA GLY A 420 -35.90 -9.94 5.89
C GLY A 420 -34.47 -10.49 5.78
N ASN A 421 -34.30 -11.82 5.78
CA ASN A 421 -33.01 -12.47 6.02
C ASN A 421 -32.30 -12.99 4.77
N LYS A 422 -32.89 -12.82 3.58
CA LYS A 422 -32.30 -13.28 2.31
C LYS A 422 -32.73 -12.40 1.16
N ILE A 423 -31.75 -11.79 0.50
CA ILE A 423 -31.93 -11.11 -0.78
C ILE A 423 -32.27 -12.16 -1.85
N THR A 424 -33.39 -11.98 -2.55
CA THR A 424 -33.93 -12.92 -3.55
C THR A 424 -33.60 -12.52 -4.97
N LYS A 425 -33.44 -11.22 -5.24
CA LYS A 425 -33.06 -10.67 -6.55
C LYS A 425 -32.18 -9.42 -6.39
N LYS A 426 -31.47 -9.04 -7.46
CA LYS A 426 -30.61 -7.85 -7.45
C LYS A 426 -31.47 -6.59 -7.26
N ALA A 427 -31.13 -5.80 -6.25
CA ALA A 427 -31.79 -4.54 -5.93
C ALA A 427 -30.97 -3.34 -6.46
N PRO A 428 -31.60 -2.16 -6.64
CA PRO A 428 -30.92 -0.94 -7.06
C PRO A 428 -29.74 -0.56 -6.16
N TYR A 429 -28.65 -0.10 -6.76
CA TYR A 429 -27.49 0.44 -6.06
C TYR A 429 -27.62 1.96 -5.90
N ILE A 430 -26.85 2.55 -5.00
CA ILE A 430 -26.69 4.02 -4.96
C ILE A 430 -25.86 4.46 -6.16
N LEU A 431 -24.70 3.80 -6.36
CA LEU A 431 -23.84 3.95 -7.52
C LEU A 431 -23.65 2.60 -8.21
N ASP A 432 -23.84 2.57 -9.53
CA ASP A 432 -23.55 1.42 -10.41
C ASP A 432 -22.52 1.81 -11.46
N LEU A 433 -21.25 1.50 -11.21
CA LEU A 433 -20.17 1.75 -12.16
C LEU A 433 -20.04 0.56 -13.12
N GLN A 434 -20.20 0.82 -14.40
CA GLN A 434 -20.04 -0.18 -15.47
C GLN A 434 -18.94 0.20 -16.47
N GLY A 435 -18.62 1.50 -16.56
CA GLY A 435 -17.48 2.00 -17.33
C GLY A 435 -16.13 1.75 -16.64
N SER A 436 -15.06 2.20 -17.29
CA SER A 436 -13.68 2.06 -16.80
C SER A 436 -13.06 3.40 -16.45
N TYR A 437 -11.95 3.41 -15.70
CA TYR A 437 -11.27 4.65 -15.33
C TYR A 437 -12.19 5.65 -14.63
N ILE A 438 -13.13 5.20 -13.80
CA ILE A 438 -14.02 6.04 -12.98
C ILE A 438 -13.39 6.21 -11.59
N ARG A 439 -13.51 7.40 -10.99
CA ARG A 439 -13.02 7.69 -9.65
C ARG A 439 -14.13 8.23 -8.77
N ILE A 440 -14.37 7.60 -7.63
CA ILE A 440 -15.26 8.11 -6.57
C ILE A 440 -14.37 8.52 -5.41
N SER A 441 -14.38 9.81 -5.03
CA SER A 441 -13.45 10.34 -4.03
C SER A 441 -14.14 11.24 -3.01
N ASN A 442 -13.61 11.32 -1.78
CA ASN A 442 -14.10 12.24 -0.74
C ASN A 442 -15.61 12.18 -0.48
N CYS A 443 -16.23 11.01 -0.64
CA CYS A 443 -17.67 10.83 -0.44
C CYS A 443 -17.95 10.21 0.93
N SER A 444 -19.12 10.44 1.50
CA SER A 444 -19.54 9.82 2.76
C SER A 444 -20.91 9.19 2.66
N ILE A 445 -21.06 8.03 3.31
CA ILE A 445 -22.33 7.34 3.51
C ILE A 445 -22.41 6.95 4.97
N ASP A 446 -23.42 7.48 5.67
CA ASP A 446 -23.70 7.16 7.07
C ASP A 446 -25.17 6.80 7.19
N PHE A 447 -25.45 5.56 7.59
CA PHE A 447 -26.80 5.03 7.78
C PHE A 447 -27.77 5.50 6.69
N PHE A 448 -27.41 5.24 5.42
CA PHE A 448 -28.15 5.83 4.31
C PHE A 448 -29.62 5.43 4.29
N ASP A 449 -29.92 4.14 4.44
CA ASP A 449 -31.28 3.62 4.37
C ASP A 449 -31.46 2.30 5.14
N GLY A 450 -32.71 1.82 5.17
CA GLY A 450 -33.11 0.51 5.68
C GLY A 450 -33.18 -0.60 4.63
N HIS A 451 -32.55 -0.43 3.45
CA HIS A 451 -32.73 -1.35 2.32
C HIS A 451 -31.64 -2.41 2.18
N HIS A 452 -32.07 -3.63 1.87
CA HIS A 452 -31.18 -4.79 1.71
C HIS A 452 -30.56 -4.85 0.31
N ALA A 453 -29.51 -4.07 0.09
CA ALA A 453 -28.72 -4.08 -1.13
C ALA A 453 -27.24 -3.76 -0.86
N THR A 454 -26.40 -4.01 -1.86
CA THR A 454 -25.08 -3.38 -1.90
C THR A 454 -25.25 -1.87 -2.08
N TRP A 455 -24.37 -1.05 -1.48
CA TRP A 455 -24.37 0.39 -1.76
C TRP A 455 -23.76 0.70 -3.11
N PHE A 456 -22.48 0.37 -3.33
CA PHE A 456 -21.78 0.62 -4.59
C PHE A 456 -21.44 -0.68 -5.32
N ASN A 457 -21.82 -0.74 -6.59
CA ASN A 457 -21.41 -1.78 -7.52
C ASN A 457 -20.37 -1.21 -8.48
N ILE A 458 -19.27 -1.95 -8.64
CA ILE A 458 -18.05 -1.45 -9.29
C ILE A 458 -17.61 -2.52 -10.28
N GLU A 459 -18.03 -2.41 -11.52
CA GLU A 459 -17.65 -3.28 -12.63
C GLU A 459 -16.69 -2.53 -13.57
N GLY A 460 -16.50 -3.02 -14.79
CA GLY A 460 -15.54 -2.43 -15.74
C GLY A 460 -14.09 -2.71 -15.33
N SER A 461 -13.17 -1.78 -15.62
CA SER A 461 -11.76 -1.90 -15.26
C SER A 461 -11.15 -0.58 -14.77
N LYS A 462 -10.10 -0.64 -13.93
CA LYS A 462 -9.30 0.51 -13.49
C LYS A 462 -10.11 1.63 -12.81
N ASN A 463 -11.19 1.24 -12.14
CA ASN A 463 -11.97 2.14 -11.29
C ASN A 463 -11.32 2.30 -9.92
N ARG A 464 -11.50 3.47 -9.31
CA ARG A 464 -10.93 3.79 -7.99
C ARG A 464 -11.99 4.36 -7.05
N VAL A 465 -12.02 3.86 -5.81
CA VAL A 465 -12.79 4.44 -4.71
C VAL A 465 -11.82 4.81 -3.61
N ASP A 466 -11.69 6.11 -3.33
CA ASP A 466 -10.69 6.61 -2.40
C ASP A 466 -11.16 7.73 -1.47
N HIS A 467 -10.55 7.85 -0.29
CA HIS A 467 -10.89 8.89 0.69
C HIS A 467 -12.38 8.96 1.05
N CYS A 468 -13.10 7.83 0.93
CA CYS A 468 -14.52 7.76 1.25
C CYS A 468 -14.75 7.20 2.65
N THR A 469 -15.87 7.60 3.26
CA THR A 469 -16.32 7.10 4.57
C THR A 469 -17.61 6.31 4.41
N PHE A 470 -17.64 5.07 4.91
CA PHE A 470 -18.82 4.21 4.87
C PHE A 470 -19.10 3.66 6.27
N VAL A 471 -20.15 4.16 6.91
CA VAL A 471 -20.45 3.83 8.30
C VAL A 471 -21.92 3.46 8.50
N ASN A 472 -22.18 2.66 9.54
CA ASN A 472 -23.52 2.35 10.02
C ASN A 472 -24.44 1.65 9.00
N LYS A 473 -23.92 0.83 8.09
CA LYS A 473 -24.77 -0.03 7.25
C LYS A 473 -25.41 -1.17 8.06
N GLN A 474 -26.71 -1.06 8.35
CA GLN A 474 -27.44 -2.02 9.20
C GLN A 474 -28.18 -3.13 8.43
N THR A 475 -28.03 -3.18 7.10
CA THR A 475 -28.81 -4.06 6.22
C THR A 475 -27.92 -5.09 5.52
N HIS A 476 -28.47 -6.24 5.12
CA HIS A 476 -27.81 -7.18 4.19
C HIS A 476 -27.33 -6.52 2.88
N GLY A 477 -26.35 -7.14 2.23
CA GLY A 477 -25.66 -6.63 1.04
C GLY A 477 -24.35 -5.93 1.41
N GLY A 478 -23.39 -5.92 0.49
CA GLY A 478 -22.06 -5.37 0.72
C GLY A 478 -22.03 -3.85 0.86
N VAL A 479 -20.89 -3.28 1.23
CA VAL A 479 -20.67 -1.83 1.06
C VAL A 479 -20.20 -1.58 -0.37
N LEU A 480 -19.06 -2.18 -0.73
CA LEU A 480 -18.47 -2.15 -2.07
C LEU A 480 -18.47 -3.57 -2.66
N SER A 481 -18.87 -3.72 -3.91
CA SER A 481 -18.80 -5.00 -4.61
C SER A 481 -18.34 -4.81 -6.04
N ASN A 482 -17.30 -5.53 -6.44
CA ASN A 482 -17.10 -5.93 -7.83
C ASN A 482 -17.70 -7.33 -7.97
N ALA A 483 -18.72 -7.55 -8.80
CA ALA A 483 -19.39 -8.85 -8.86
C ALA A 483 -18.92 -9.71 -10.05
N LYS A 484 -18.59 -9.06 -11.18
CA LYS A 484 -18.24 -9.69 -12.44
C LYS A 484 -17.01 -8.98 -13.08
N PRO A 485 -15.81 -9.19 -12.53
CA PRO A 485 -14.61 -8.65 -13.14
C PRO A 485 -14.47 -9.15 -14.60
N PRO A 486 -13.95 -8.33 -15.52
CA PRO A 486 -13.69 -8.75 -16.90
C PRO A 486 -12.57 -9.80 -16.93
N ALA A 487 -12.58 -10.65 -17.96
CA ALA A 487 -11.58 -11.71 -18.12
C ALA A 487 -10.14 -11.19 -18.25
N SER A 488 -9.98 -9.95 -18.74
CA SER A 488 -8.70 -9.24 -18.82
C SER A 488 -8.16 -8.77 -17.47
N GLY A 489 -8.97 -8.85 -16.40
CA GLY A 489 -8.66 -8.30 -15.08
C GLY A 489 -9.35 -6.95 -14.82
N ALA A 490 -9.77 -6.72 -13.58
CA ALA A 490 -10.50 -5.53 -13.17
C ALA A 490 -9.57 -4.37 -12.80
N PHE A 491 -8.40 -4.62 -12.18
CA PHE A 491 -7.44 -3.59 -11.78
C PHE A 491 -8.06 -2.44 -10.97
N HIS A 492 -9.12 -2.72 -10.20
CA HIS A 492 -9.74 -1.70 -9.36
C HIS A 492 -8.87 -1.40 -8.15
N ARG A 493 -8.92 -0.15 -7.68
CA ARG A 493 -8.21 0.29 -6.48
C ARG A 493 -9.18 0.82 -5.43
N PHE A 494 -9.09 0.29 -4.22
CA PHE A 494 -9.85 0.74 -3.06
C PHE A 494 -8.85 1.22 -2.01
N ASP A 495 -8.75 2.53 -1.79
CA ASP A 495 -7.69 3.07 -0.93
C ASP A 495 -8.03 4.30 -0.08
N HIS A 496 -7.38 4.45 1.07
CA HIS A 496 -7.61 5.58 1.99
C HIS A 496 -9.07 5.74 2.45
N ASN A 497 -9.87 4.67 2.43
CA ASN A 497 -11.26 4.72 2.89
C ASN A 497 -11.37 4.35 4.36
N TYR A 498 -12.38 4.89 5.04
CA TYR A 498 -12.78 4.51 6.39
C TYR A 498 -14.08 3.70 6.36
N PHE A 499 -14.07 2.53 6.98
CA PHE A 499 -15.22 1.65 7.09
C PHE A 499 -15.54 1.33 8.54
N SER A 500 -16.82 1.45 8.90
CA SER A 500 -17.36 0.87 10.13
C SER A 500 -18.74 0.27 9.88
N ARG A 501 -19.04 -0.87 10.53
CA ARG A 501 -20.31 -1.57 10.26
C ARG A 501 -20.77 -2.37 11.47
N PRO A 502 -21.94 -2.11 12.06
CA PRO A 502 -22.43 -2.85 13.21
C PRO A 502 -22.68 -4.34 12.90
N ASP A 503 -22.69 -5.20 13.92
CA ASP A 503 -23.12 -6.60 13.78
C ASP A 503 -24.62 -6.66 13.51
N ILE A 504 -24.99 -7.17 12.34
CA ILE A 504 -26.40 -7.36 11.97
C ILE A 504 -26.90 -8.78 12.30
N GLY A 505 -26.01 -9.64 12.81
CA GLY A 505 -26.34 -10.98 13.31
C GLY A 505 -26.56 -12.05 12.23
N SER A 506 -26.16 -11.80 10.99
CA SER A 506 -26.32 -12.70 9.84
C SER A 506 -25.08 -12.69 8.91
N ASP A 507 -25.11 -13.51 7.85
CA ASP A 507 -24.12 -13.50 6.76
C ASP A 507 -24.58 -12.53 5.64
N ASN A 508 -23.77 -12.33 4.59
CA ASN A 508 -24.04 -11.45 3.45
C ASN A 508 -24.09 -9.96 3.86
N ALA A 509 -23.05 -9.57 4.58
CA ALA A 509 -22.78 -8.26 5.14
C ALA A 509 -21.28 -7.93 5.06
N GLU A 510 -20.58 -8.41 4.03
CA GLU A 510 -19.18 -8.09 3.79
C GLU A 510 -19.01 -6.57 3.57
N VAL A 511 -17.85 -6.00 3.93
CA VAL A 511 -17.56 -4.60 3.60
C VAL A 511 -17.16 -4.49 2.14
N ILE A 512 -16.09 -5.21 1.75
CA ILE A 512 -15.61 -5.26 0.38
C ILE A 512 -15.72 -6.68 -0.14
N ARG A 513 -16.33 -6.84 -1.32
CA ARG A 513 -16.34 -8.10 -2.06
C ARG A 513 -15.61 -7.96 -3.39
N LEU A 514 -14.56 -8.77 -3.55
CA LEU A 514 -13.77 -8.85 -4.78
C LEU A 514 -14.25 -10.06 -5.59
N ALA A 515 -15.10 -9.80 -6.58
CA ALA A 515 -15.79 -10.80 -7.40
C ALA A 515 -16.85 -11.65 -6.66
N THR A 516 -17.58 -12.45 -7.43
CA THR A 516 -18.45 -13.51 -6.90
C THR A 516 -17.86 -14.88 -7.20
N GLY A 517 -18.40 -15.95 -6.60
CA GLY A 517 -17.89 -17.29 -6.86
C GLY A 517 -18.01 -17.79 -8.29
N TRP A 518 -18.78 -17.11 -9.14
CA TRP A 518 -18.82 -17.35 -10.59
C TRP A 518 -17.53 -16.91 -11.29
N SER A 519 -16.77 -16.02 -10.68
CA SER A 519 -15.58 -15.36 -11.23
C SER A 519 -14.28 -15.79 -10.53
N HIS A 520 -14.31 -16.90 -9.81
CA HIS A 520 -13.17 -17.42 -9.04
C HIS A 520 -11.88 -17.67 -9.83
N ASN A 521 -11.98 -17.98 -11.13
CA ASN A 521 -10.84 -18.23 -12.01
C ASN A 521 -10.32 -16.96 -12.69
N ILE A 522 -10.90 -15.79 -12.39
CA ILE A 522 -10.48 -14.54 -13.00
C ILE A 522 -9.31 -13.99 -12.20
N ASP A 523 -8.19 -13.77 -12.88
CA ASP A 523 -7.08 -12.96 -12.39
C ASP A 523 -7.52 -11.50 -12.43
N ALA A 524 -7.98 -10.97 -11.30
CA ALA A 524 -8.66 -9.68 -11.25
C ALA A 524 -7.72 -8.51 -11.00
N TYR A 525 -6.55 -8.75 -10.40
CA TYR A 525 -5.51 -7.74 -10.15
C TYR A 525 -6.01 -6.50 -9.38
N MET A 526 -7.04 -6.64 -8.55
CA MET A 526 -7.55 -5.53 -7.74
C MET A 526 -6.64 -5.27 -6.54
N THR A 527 -6.55 -4.00 -6.15
CA THR A 527 -5.74 -3.55 -5.00
C THR A 527 -6.62 -2.94 -3.92
N VAL A 528 -6.48 -3.43 -2.68
CA VAL A 528 -7.08 -2.86 -1.47
C VAL A 528 -5.95 -2.36 -0.57
N GLU A 529 -5.82 -1.05 -0.38
CA GLU A 529 -4.68 -0.50 0.36
C GLU A 529 -4.94 0.74 1.21
N TYR A 530 -4.21 0.94 2.30
CA TYR A 530 -4.34 2.13 3.16
C TYR A 530 -5.76 2.38 3.71
N ASN A 531 -6.63 1.37 3.76
CA ASN A 531 -7.96 1.52 4.32
C ASN A 531 -7.96 1.23 5.83
N VAL A 532 -8.89 1.86 6.54
CA VAL A 532 -9.18 1.57 7.94
C VAL A 532 -10.52 0.84 8.02
N PHE A 533 -10.49 -0.38 8.55
CA PHE A 533 -11.66 -1.18 8.89
C PHE A 533 -11.78 -1.23 10.41
N GLU A 534 -12.67 -0.43 10.97
CA GLU A 534 -12.87 -0.33 12.42
C GLU A 534 -14.26 -0.81 12.81
N GLN A 535 -14.32 -1.81 13.69
CA GLN A 535 -15.57 -2.41 14.15
C GLN A 535 -16.49 -2.82 12.98
N CYS A 536 -15.91 -3.30 11.88
CA CYS A 536 -16.59 -3.89 10.74
C CYS A 536 -17.10 -5.29 11.10
N ASN A 537 -18.25 -5.31 11.77
CA ASN A 537 -18.80 -6.45 12.46
C ASN A 537 -20.03 -7.06 11.78
N GLY A 538 -20.37 -6.60 10.57
CA GLY A 538 -21.53 -7.09 9.80
C GLY A 538 -21.59 -8.61 9.71
N GLU A 539 -20.47 -9.26 9.35
CA GLU A 539 -20.33 -10.72 9.32
C GLU A 539 -18.90 -11.18 9.65
N GLY A 540 -18.50 -12.39 9.24
CA GLY A 540 -17.14 -12.92 9.45
C GLY A 540 -16.11 -12.48 8.41
N GLU A 541 -16.56 -12.02 7.24
CA GLU A 541 -15.71 -11.56 6.14
C GLU A 541 -15.77 -10.02 6.04
N VAL A 542 -14.76 -9.31 6.54
CA VAL A 542 -14.63 -7.86 6.33
C VAL A 542 -14.34 -7.61 4.85
N ILE A 543 -13.30 -8.28 4.35
CA ILE A 543 -13.02 -8.39 2.92
C ILE A 543 -13.24 -9.85 2.53
N SER A 544 -14.02 -10.08 1.48
CA SER A 544 -14.24 -11.40 0.89
C SER A 544 -13.67 -11.41 -0.52
N ASP A 545 -12.45 -11.96 -0.64
CA ASP A 545 -11.74 -12.11 -1.90
C ASP A 545 -12.17 -13.41 -2.59
N LYS A 546 -12.84 -13.28 -3.74
CA LYS A 546 -13.40 -14.39 -4.52
C LYS A 546 -12.83 -14.42 -5.94
N SER A 547 -11.65 -13.85 -6.16
CA SER A 547 -10.90 -13.88 -7.44
C SER A 547 -9.40 -14.03 -7.18
N SER A 548 -8.59 -14.03 -8.25
CA SER A 548 -7.15 -14.31 -8.18
C SER A 548 -6.29 -13.06 -8.34
N ARG A 549 -5.03 -13.15 -7.90
CA ARG A 549 -3.96 -12.14 -8.08
C ARG A 549 -4.27 -10.75 -7.53
N ASN A 550 -5.11 -10.67 -6.50
CA ASN A 550 -5.39 -9.41 -5.82
C ASN A 550 -4.26 -9.05 -4.85
N THR A 551 -4.06 -7.75 -4.64
CA THR A 551 -3.11 -7.21 -3.66
C THR A 551 -3.88 -6.56 -2.51
N ILE A 552 -3.67 -7.04 -1.29
CA ILE A 552 -4.27 -6.46 -0.08
C ILE A 552 -3.14 -6.00 0.83
N ARG A 553 -2.89 -4.70 0.91
CA ARG A 553 -1.69 -4.18 1.57
C ARG A 553 -1.91 -2.98 2.46
N LEU A 554 -1.12 -2.84 3.52
CA LEU A 554 -1.07 -1.59 4.31
C LEU A 554 -2.43 -1.13 4.84
N ASN A 555 -3.38 -2.05 5.06
CA ASN A 555 -4.67 -1.74 5.67
C ASN A 555 -4.64 -1.96 7.19
N ARG A 556 -5.50 -1.25 7.91
CA ARG A 556 -5.69 -1.42 9.37
C ARG A 556 -7.03 -2.08 9.66
N PHE A 557 -7.01 -3.22 10.35
CA PHE A 557 -8.18 -3.94 10.84
C PHE A 557 -8.24 -3.82 12.36
N THR A 558 -9.06 -2.90 12.88
CA THR A 558 -9.15 -2.59 14.31
C THR A 558 -10.46 -3.08 14.92
N ASN A 559 -10.37 -3.94 15.93
CA ASN A 559 -11.52 -4.41 16.73
C ASN A 559 -12.67 -4.99 15.89
N ASN A 560 -12.33 -5.62 14.76
CA ASN A 560 -13.29 -6.32 13.91
C ASN A 560 -13.61 -7.70 14.50
N LEU A 561 -14.89 -8.09 14.41
CA LEU A 561 -15.35 -9.45 14.69
C LEU A 561 -15.12 -10.39 13.50
N GLY A 562 -14.75 -9.87 12.32
CA GLY A 562 -14.31 -10.64 11.16
C GLY A 562 -12.90 -10.24 10.71
N GLY A 563 -12.44 -10.82 9.60
CA GLY A 563 -11.12 -10.54 9.04
C GLY A 563 -11.09 -10.54 7.52
N LEU A 564 -9.89 -10.71 6.96
CA LEU A 564 -9.68 -10.93 5.53
C LEU A 564 -9.96 -12.41 5.20
N SER A 565 -10.88 -12.67 4.29
CA SER A 565 -11.16 -14.01 3.77
C SER A 565 -10.64 -14.11 2.33
N LEU A 566 -9.54 -14.83 2.13
CA LEU A 566 -9.14 -15.38 0.84
C LEU A 566 -10.10 -16.53 0.57
N ARG A 567 -11.26 -16.17 0.02
CA ARG A 567 -12.46 -16.99 0.04
C ARG A 567 -12.47 -17.93 -1.16
N GLN A 568 -12.07 -17.46 -2.33
CA GLN A 568 -11.90 -18.20 -3.58
C GLN A 568 -10.83 -17.49 -4.43
N GLY A 569 -10.31 -18.16 -5.46
CA GLY A 569 -9.19 -17.66 -6.25
C GLY A 569 -7.83 -18.07 -5.67
N ASN A 570 -6.75 -17.64 -6.32
CA ASN A 570 -5.37 -18.04 -6.04
C ASN A 570 -4.41 -16.84 -6.21
N TYR A 571 -3.16 -16.98 -5.76
CA TYR A 571 -2.08 -16.00 -6.01
C TYR A 571 -2.30 -14.59 -5.44
N SER A 572 -3.22 -14.39 -4.49
CA SER A 572 -3.36 -13.10 -3.80
C SER A 572 -2.14 -12.80 -2.90
N HIS A 573 -1.74 -11.54 -2.86
CA HIS A 573 -0.61 -11.04 -2.06
C HIS A 573 -1.13 -10.17 -0.91
N VAL A 574 -0.88 -10.59 0.33
CA VAL A 574 -1.31 -9.90 1.55
C VAL A 574 -0.08 -9.39 2.30
N TYR A 575 0.16 -8.07 2.35
CA TYR A 575 1.36 -7.58 3.02
C TYR A 575 1.27 -6.22 3.72
N GLY A 576 2.04 -6.05 4.80
CA GLY A 576 2.09 -4.77 5.53
C GLY A 576 0.79 -4.39 6.25
N ASN A 577 -0.19 -5.29 6.35
CA ASN A 577 -1.45 -4.99 7.01
C ASN A 577 -1.31 -5.10 8.54
N TRP A 578 -2.08 -4.30 9.28
CA TRP A 578 -2.14 -4.30 10.74
C TRP A 578 -3.48 -4.86 11.21
N PHE A 579 -3.46 -6.08 11.77
CA PHE A 579 -4.62 -6.72 12.37
C PHE A 579 -4.54 -6.61 13.89
N GLU A 580 -5.43 -5.83 14.49
CA GLU A 580 -5.50 -5.67 15.93
C GLU A 580 -6.92 -5.86 16.45
N ARG A 581 -7.06 -6.76 17.41
CA ARG A 581 -8.33 -6.99 18.11
C ARG A 581 -8.09 -7.06 19.60
N GLN A 582 -8.61 -6.09 20.35
CA GLN A 582 -8.58 -6.16 21.81
C GLN A 582 -9.24 -7.47 22.28
N GLN A 583 -8.63 -8.10 23.28
CA GLN A 583 -9.14 -9.34 23.84
C GLN A 583 -10.52 -9.06 24.44
N SER A 584 -11.57 -9.63 23.86
CA SER A 584 -12.88 -9.59 24.51
C SER A 584 -12.73 -10.27 25.86
N PRO A 585 -13.15 -9.66 26.98
CA PRO A 585 -13.05 -10.31 28.29
C PRO A 585 -13.68 -11.69 28.17
N ARG A 586 -12.91 -12.73 28.52
CA ARG A 586 -13.42 -14.10 28.69
C ARG A 586 -14.70 -13.96 29.50
N LYS A 587 -15.84 -14.38 28.96
CA LYS A 587 -17.18 -14.26 29.58
C LYS A 587 -17.13 -14.57 31.09
N GLY A 588 -16.96 -13.54 31.89
CA GLY A 588 -17.44 -13.46 33.26
C GLY A 588 -18.72 -12.64 33.20
N ASN A 589 -19.87 -13.28 33.44
CA ASN A 589 -21.09 -12.64 33.90
C ASN A 589 -21.58 -11.34 33.21
N THR A 590 -21.77 -11.33 31.89
CA THR A 590 -22.82 -10.45 31.33
C THR A 590 -24.13 -11.23 31.25
N LYS A 591 -25.05 -10.88 32.16
CA LYS A 591 -26.47 -11.24 32.10
C LYS A 591 -27.12 -10.51 30.91
N GLU A 592 -26.78 -10.90 29.69
CA GLU A 592 -27.66 -10.60 28.55
C GLU A 592 -28.83 -11.57 28.57
N SER A 593 -30.01 -10.97 28.52
CA SER A 593 -31.31 -11.54 28.78
C SER A 593 -31.56 -12.85 28.03
N SER A 594 -31.98 -13.83 28.80
CA SER A 594 -32.47 -15.13 28.37
C SER A 594 -33.71 -14.96 27.49
N LYS A 595 -33.58 -15.24 26.18
CA LYS A 595 -34.64 -15.92 25.40
C LYS A 595 -34.24 -16.53 24.05
N HIS A 596 -33.04 -16.28 23.50
CA HIS A 596 -32.62 -16.90 22.20
C HIS A 596 -31.12 -17.31 22.14
N LYS A 597 -30.61 -18.05 23.13
CA LYS A 597 -29.20 -18.48 23.16
C LYS A 597 -28.90 -19.67 22.22
N ARG A 598 -28.77 -19.43 20.91
CA ARG A 598 -27.69 -20.13 20.19
C ARG A 598 -26.39 -19.49 20.67
N LYS A 599 -25.49 -20.24 21.32
CA LYS A 599 -24.13 -19.76 21.63
C LYS A 599 -23.49 -19.31 20.31
N LYS A 600 -23.57 -18.01 19.96
CA LYS A 600 -22.84 -17.46 18.82
C LYS A 600 -21.36 -17.72 19.10
N ARG A 601 -20.74 -18.58 18.29
CA ARG A 601 -19.32 -18.88 18.38
C ARG A 601 -18.54 -17.59 18.10
N ALA A 602 -17.38 -17.44 18.72
CA ALA A 602 -16.46 -16.38 18.34
C ALA A 602 -16.13 -16.52 16.85
N ARG A 603 -16.27 -15.42 16.10
CA ARG A 603 -15.89 -15.35 14.69
C ARG A 603 -14.37 -15.27 14.57
N ASP A 604 -13.86 -15.86 13.49
CA ASP A 604 -12.43 -15.87 13.13
C ASP A 604 -11.91 -14.44 12.90
N PHE A 605 -10.62 -14.20 13.14
CA PHE A 605 -9.97 -12.90 12.99
C PHE A 605 -8.61 -13.07 12.28
N GLY A 606 -8.07 -12.00 11.70
CA GLY A 606 -6.85 -12.04 10.89
C GLY A 606 -7.13 -12.50 9.46
N VAL A 607 -6.46 -13.56 8.98
CA VAL A 607 -6.59 -14.05 7.60
C VAL A 607 -7.13 -15.48 7.55
N MET A 608 -8.25 -15.67 6.84
CA MET A 608 -8.81 -16.98 6.51
C MET A 608 -8.43 -17.36 5.08
N ILE A 609 -7.81 -18.53 4.91
CA ILE A 609 -7.11 -18.91 3.68
C ILE A 609 -7.75 -20.15 3.05
N ARG A 610 -8.05 -20.06 1.75
CA ARG A 610 -8.44 -21.14 0.83
C ARG A 610 -7.75 -20.87 -0.50
N GLY A 611 -7.57 -21.90 -1.32
CA GLY A 611 -6.91 -21.73 -2.61
C GLY A 611 -5.39 -21.80 -2.47
N LYS A 612 -4.71 -21.49 -3.58
CA LYS A 612 -3.31 -21.83 -3.79
C LYS A 612 -2.40 -20.61 -3.91
N HIS A 613 -1.12 -20.79 -3.58
CA HIS A 613 -0.04 -19.86 -3.92
C HIS A 613 -0.19 -18.44 -3.37
N HIS A 614 -0.89 -18.30 -2.24
CA HIS A 614 -0.97 -17.02 -1.56
C HIS A 614 0.36 -16.68 -0.87
N LEU A 615 0.75 -15.41 -0.92
CA LEU A 615 1.89 -14.87 -0.18
C LEU A 615 1.37 -13.90 0.88
N ILE A 616 1.63 -14.21 2.15
CA ILE A 616 1.25 -13.39 3.30
C ILE A 616 2.52 -12.96 4.02
N GLU A 617 2.91 -11.69 3.90
CA GLU A 617 4.20 -11.24 4.43
C GLU A 617 4.22 -9.86 5.08
N ASN A 618 5.15 -9.62 5.99
CA ASN A 618 5.32 -8.32 6.66
C ASN A 618 4.04 -7.77 7.32
N ASN A 619 3.08 -8.62 7.68
CA ASN A 619 1.87 -8.19 8.37
C ASN A 619 2.09 -8.23 9.89
N HIS A 620 1.38 -7.37 10.61
CA HIS A 620 1.31 -7.39 12.06
C HIS A 620 -0.03 -7.97 12.51
N PHE A 621 0.01 -8.96 13.40
CA PHE A 621 -1.17 -9.58 13.97
C PHE A 621 -1.13 -9.52 15.48
N GLN A 622 -2.15 -8.93 16.10
CA GLN A 622 -2.24 -8.76 17.53
C GLN A 622 -3.66 -9.01 18.06
N GLY A 623 -3.77 -9.85 19.09
CA GLY A 623 -4.95 -9.86 19.95
C GLY A 623 -5.87 -11.09 19.87
N GLY A 624 -7.16 -10.88 20.20
CA GLY A 624 -8.07 -11.84 20.83
C GLY A 624 -9.09 -12.60 19.97
N GLY A 625 -8.71 -13.03 18.76
CA GLY A 625 -9.52 -13.95 17.96
C GLY A 625 -9.39 -15.42 18.40
N PRO A 626 -10.29 -16.32 17.96
CA PRO A 626 -10.08 -17.76 18.15
C PRO A 626 -8.77 -18.23 17.50
N ASN A 627 -8.39 -17.63 16.37
CA ASN A 627 -7.14 -17.80 15.61
C ASN A 627 -6.76 -16.46 14.93
N LEU A 628 -5.50 -16.30 14.51
CA LEU A 628 -5.03 -15.19 13.66
C LEU A 628 -4.92 -15.62 12.19
N ILE A 629 -4.58 -16.89 11.96
CA ILE A 629 -4.49 -17.52 10.65
C ILE A 629 -5.42 -18.73 10.65
N LYS A 630 -6.31 -18.81 9.66
CA LYS A 630 -7.16 -19.98 9.46
C LYS A 630 -6.89 -20.66 8.14
N LEU A 631 -6.40 -21.88 8.18
CA LEU A 631 -6.13 -22.73 7.03
C LEU A 631 -7.35 -23.62 6.80
N VAL A 632 -8.03 -23.46 5.67
CA VAL A 632 -9.29 -24.16 5.43
C VAL A 632 -9.06 -25.50 4.73
N ASN A 633 -9.68 -26.56 5.23
CA ASN A 633 -9.78 -27.85 4.54
C ASN A 633 -10.78 -27.79 3.38
N GLY A 634 -10.45 -28.51 2.31
CA GLY A 634 -11.14 -28.50 1.03
C GLY A 634 -12.05 -29.71 0.76
N GLN A 635 -12.92 -29.52 -0.22
CA GLN A 635 -13.68 -30.58 -0.88
C GLN A 635 -12.77 -31.40 -1.81
N PRO A 636 -12.93 -32.73 -1.92
CA PRO A 636 -12.15 -33.54 -2.87
C PRO A 636 -12.45 -33.13 -4.30
N GLU A 637 -11.52 -33.43 -5.21
CA GLU A 637 -11.70 -33.14 -6.63
C GLU A 637 -12.91 -33.91 -7.18
N GLY A 638 -13.63 -33.30 -8.12
CA GLY A 638 -14.91 -33.83 -8.61
C GLY A 638 -16.09 -33.70 -7.63
N TYR A 639 -15.89 -33.30 -6.37
CA TYR A 639 -17.00 -33.11 -5.43
C TYR A 639 -17.96 -32.01 -5.90
N GLN A 640 -19.22 -32.39 -6.14
CA GLN A 640 -20.30 -31.46 -6.43
C GLN A 640 -21.28 -31.42 -5.26
N LYS A 641 -21.40 -30.24 -4.63
CA LYS A 641 -22.39 -30.04 -3.56
C LYS A 641 -23.81 -30.13 -4.14
N PRO A 642 -24.73 -30.94 -3.56
CA PRO A 642 -26.12 -30.97 -3.99
C PRO A 642 -26.75 -29.57 -4.03
N GLY A 643 -27.46 -29.25 -5.11
CA GLY A 643 -28.10 -27.95 -5.34
C GLY A 643 -27.15 -26.81 -5.72
N ARG A 644 -25.84 -27.07 -5.90
CA ARG A 644 -24.88 -26.10 -6.44
C ARG A 644 -24.72 -26.30 -7.96
N PRO A 645 -24.84 -25.23 -8.77
CA PRO A 645 -24.56 -25.28 -10.20
C PRO A 645 -23.19 -25.88 -10.54
N LYS A 646 -23.11 -26.71 -11.59
CA LYS A 646 -21.87 -27.37 -12.05
C LYS A 646 -20.76 -26.37 -12.43
N ALA A 647 -21.14 -25.21 -12.97
CA ALA A 647 -20.19 -24.17 -13.38
C ALA A 647 -19.54 -23.40 -12.21
N LEU A 648 -20.07 -23.53 -10.98
CA LEU A 648 -19.43 -22.94 -9.81
C LEU A 648 -18.32 -23.86 -9.29
N PRO A 649 -17.22 -23.30 -8.78
CA PRO A 649 -16.17 -24.11 -8.16
C PRO A 649 -16.71 -24.80 -6.92
N ARG A 650 -15.95 -25.80 -6.47
CA ARG A 650 -16.01 -26.33 -5.11
C ARG A 650 -16.18 -25.17 -4.13
N HIS A 651 -17.16 -25.31 -3.25
CA HIS A 651 -17.49 -24.26 -2.30
C HIS A 651 -16.34 -24.00 -1.32
N HIS A 652 -15.55 -25.03 -1.03
CA HIS A 652 -14.33 -24.95 -0.23
C HIS A 652 -13.19 -25.66 -0.96
N ILE A 653 -12.15 -24.91 -1.28
CA ILE A 653 -10.88 -25.43 -1.78
C ILE A 653 -9.91 -25.39 -0.60
N ALA A 654 -9.04 -26.40 -0.49
CA ALA A 654 -8.04 -26.44 0.57
C ALA A 654 -7.08 -25.26 0.44
N ALA A 655 -6.52 -24.79 1.56
CA ALA A 655 -5.33 -23.96 1.53
C ALA A 655 -4.14 -24.82 1.11
N GLU A 656 -3.41 -24.41 0.08
CA GLU A 656 -2.33 -25.19 -0.51
C GLU A 656 -1.19 -24.29 -1.00
N GLN A 657 0.07 -24.67 -0.79
CA GLN A 657 1.24 -23.95 -1.32
C GLN A 657 1.26 -22.47 -0.88
N VAL A 658 0.97 -22.22 0.40
CA VAL A 658 0.86 -20.87 0.96
C VAL A 658 2.13 -20.52 1.72
N VAL A 659 2.67 -19.32 1.48
CA VAL A 659 3.84 -18.81 2.20
C VAL A 659 3.43 -17.71 3.15
N LEU A 660 3.72 -17.89 4.43
CA LEU A 660 3.62 -16.88 5.48
C LEU A 660 5.02 -16.50 5.94
N ARG A 661 5.54 -15.32 5.56
CA ARG A 661 6.91 -14.94 5.91
C ARG A 661 7.08 -13.54 6.49
N HIS A 662 8.07 -13.34 7.35
CA HIS A 662 8.40 -12.03 7.91
C HIS A 662 7.24 -11.32 8.64
N ASN A 663 6.19 -12.04 9.03
CA ASN A 663 5.08 -11.47 9.78
C ASN A 663 5.45 -11.35 11.27
N ASN A 664 4.81 -10.41 11.96
CA ASN A 664 4.84 -10.31 13.41
C ASN A 664 3.54 -10.85 14.00
N PHE A 665 3.62 -11.83 14.89
CA PHE A 665 2.48 -12.42 15.56
C PHE A 665 2.56 -12.18 17.06
N ILE A 666 1.50 -11.59 17.61
CA ILE A 666 1.26 -11.44 19.05
C ILE A 666 -0.05 -12.18 19.40
N PRO A 667 -0.05 -13.53 19.35
CA PRO A 667 -1.24 -14.32 19.61
C PRO A 667 -1.60 -14.30 21.10
N THR A 668 -2.89 -14.17 21.39
CA THR A 668 -3.43 -14.34 22.75
C THR A 668 -4.14 -15.67 22.97
N ASN A 669 -4.41 -16.43 21.90
CA ASN A 669 -5.07 -17.73 21.96
C ASN A 669 -4.42 -18.74 21.00
N VAL A 670 -4.78 -18.74 19.72
CA VAL A 670 -4.16 -19.62 18.72
C VAL A 670 -3.56 -18.75 17.62
N LEU A 671 -2.30 -19.02 17.22
CA LEU A 671 -1.70 -18.36 16.06
C LEU A 671 -2.37 -18.86 14.78
N ALA A 672 -2.29 -20.17 14.52
CA ALA A 672 -2.88 -20.79 13.33
C ALA A 672 -3.86 -21.93 13.68
N GLU A 673 -4.95 -22.04 12.92
CA GLU A 673 -5.91 -23.15 13.03
C GLU A 673 -6.12 -23.81 11.66
N ILE A 674 -6.02 -25.14 11.61
CA ILE A 674 -6.53 -25.92 10.48
C ILE A 674 -8.01 -26.21 10.73
N ASP A 675 -8.86 -25.76 9.83
CA ASP A 675 -10.32 -25.85 9.95
C ASP A 675 -10.82 -27.29 9.88
N LYS A 676 -11.06 -27.90 11.05
CA LYS A 676 -11.65 -29.25 11.18
C LYS A 676 -13.16 -29.31 10.99
N ARG A 677 -13.85 -28.19 10.65
CA ARG A 677 -15.32 -28.18 10.51
C ARG A 677 -15.76 -29.28 9.55
N LYS A 678 -16.45 -30.29 10.09
CA LYS A 678 -16.98 -31.42 9.34
C LYS A 678 -15.91 -32.07 8.46
N PHE A 679 -14.74 -32.42 9.02
CA PHE A 679 -13.81 -33.31 8.32
C PHE A 679 -14.52 -34.67 8.12
N ASN A 680 -15.23 -34.74 7.00
CA ASN A 680 -16.13 -35.80 6.57
C ASN A 680 -15.97 -35.94 5.06
N LYS A 681 -16.79 -36.78 4.42
CA LYS A 681 -16.79 -37.01 2.96
C LYS A 681 -16.85 -35.70 2.13
N ASP A 682 -17.43 -34.63 2.68
CA ASP A 682 -17.61 -33.34 2.02
C ASP A 682 -16.43 -32.37 2.20
N ARG A 683 -15.48 -32.60 3.11
CA ARG A 683 -14.30 -31.74 3.34
C ARG A 683 -13.09 -32.56 3.76
N SER A 684 -12.76 -33.56 2.94
CA SER A 684 -11.72 -34.56 3.23
C SER A 684 -10.32 -34.18 2.77
N VAL A 685 -10.15 -33.07 2.04
CA VAL A 685 -8.82 -32.59 1.61
C VAL A 685 -8.27 -31.67 2.69
N LEU A 686 -7.15 -32.05 3.29
CA LEU A 686 -6.48 -31.23 4.30
C LEU A 686 -5.80 -30.02 3.65
N ALA A 687 -5.59 -28.95 4.42
CA ALA A 687 -4.62 -27.94 4.04
C ALA A 687 -3.20 -28.54 4.03
N HIS A 688 -2.38 -28.24 3.02
CA HIS A 688 -1.03 -28.80 2.87
C HIS A 688 -0.06 -27.83 2.17
N ASP A 689 1.24 -28.13 2.19
CA ASP A 689 2.32 -27.29 1.64
C ASP A 689 2.28 -25.83 2.13
N ILE A 690 2.10 -25.66 3.44
CA ILE A 690 2.05 -24.36 4.09
C ILE A 690 3.41 -24.08 4.71
N SER A 691 4.00 -22.92 4.42
CA SER A 691 5.35 -22.57 4.91
C SER A 691 5.33 -21.30 5.75
N PHE A 692 5.73 -21.42 7.02
CA PHE A 692 5.99 -20.30 7.91
C PHE A 692 7.50 -20.01 7.93
N ILE A 693 7.93 -18.90 7.34
CA ILE A 693 9.36 -18.59 7.14
C ILE A 693 9.74 -17.26 7.81
N ALA A 694 10.74 -17.26 8.68
CA ALA A 694 11.31 -16.03 9.25
C ALA A 694 10.30 -15.06 9.87
N ASN A 695 9.23 -15.59 10.49
CA ASN A 695 8.27 -14.79 11.24
C ASN A 695 8.79 -14.52 12.66
N LEU A 696 8.36 -13.41 13.26
CA LEU A 696 8.56 -13.13 14.68
C LEU A 696 7.27 -13.44 15.44
N ILE A 697 7.37 -14.22 16.51
CA ILE A 697 6.22 -14.64 17.32
C ILE A 697 6.48 -14.23 18.77
N TYR A 698 5.69 -13.29 19.27
CA TYR A 698 5.67 -12.88 20.67
C TYR A 698 4.47 -13.50 21.39
N GLY A 699 4.67 -14.66 22.01
CA GLY A 699 3.62 -15.44 22.62
C GLY A 699 3.19 -14.92 23.99
N GLN A 700 1.90 -14.61 24.15
CA GLN A 700 1.30 -14.29 25.46
C GLN A 700 1.00 -15.56 26.27
N PRO A 701 0.99 -15.54 27.62
CA PRO A 701 0.74 -16.74 28.42
C PRO A 701 -0.50 -17.55 27.98
N GLY A 702 -0.33 -18.86 27.76
CA GLY A 702 -1.41 -19.78 27.36
C GLY A 702 -1.76 -19.82 25.87
N TRP A 703 -0.97 -19.15 25.01
CA TRP A 703 -1.12 -19.27 23.56
C TRP A 703 -0.73 -20.66 23.02
N GLN A 704 -1.28 -21.00 21.84
CA GLN A 704 -0.97 -22.20 21.07
C GLN A 704 -0.48 -21.81 19.67
N LEU A 705 0.56 -22.51 19.19
CA LEU A 705 1.11 -22.29 17.86
C LEU A 705 0.15 -22.75 16.75
N LEU A 706 -0.31 -24.00 16.87
CA LEU A 706 -1.28 -24.61 15.98
C LEU A 706 -2.27 -25.38 16.84
N SER A 707 -3.57 -25.21 16.62
CA SER A 707 -4.60 -25.92 17.41
C SER A 707 -4.54 -27.45 17.24
N THR A 708 -3.85 -27.95 16.21
CA THR A 708 -3.71 -29.38 15.90
C THR A 708 -2.37 -29.63 15.24
N ILE A 709 -1.39 -30.18 15.96
CA ILE A 709 -0.01 -30.32 15.45
C ILE A 709 0.24 -31.57 14.59
N SER A 710 -0.75 -32.43 14.42
CA SER A 710 -0.64 -33.76 13.81
C SER A 710 -0.65 -33.78 12.27
N TYR A 711 -0.16 -32.75 11.57
CA TYR A 711 -0.30 -32.65 10.12
C TYR A 711 1.01 -32.37 9.39
N ALA A 712 1.39 -33.31 8.51
CA ALA A 712 2.60 -33.29 7.67
C ALA A 712 2.66 -32.16 6.62
N GLY A 713 1.64 -31.30 6.54
CA GLY A 713 1.48 -30.28 5.51
C GLY A 713 1.91 -28.86 5.91
N VAL A 714 2.51 -28.66 7.10
CA VAL A 714 2.97 -27.34 7.55
C VAL A 714 4.45 -27.39 7.91
N SER A 715 5.24 -26.49 7.31
CA SER A 715 6.68 -26.33 7.58
C SER A 715 6.96 -25.02 8.30
N TRP A 716 7.99 -25.03 9.15
CA TRP A 716 8.44 -23.87 9.93
C TRP A 716 9.95 -23.70 9.76
N GLN A 717 10.39 -22.57 9.23
CA GLN A 717 11.80 -22.30 8.94
C GLN A 717 12.23 -20.91 9.43
N GLY A 718 13.26 -20.83 10.27
CA GLY A 718 13.87 -19.56 10.67
C GLY A 718 12.98 -18.61 11.49
N ASN A 719 11.86 -19.07 12.04
CA ASN A 719 10.96 -18.24 12.85
C ASN A 719 11.58 -17.95 14.23
N GLY A 720 11.54 -16.70 14.67
CA GLY A 720 11.93 -16.30 16.02
C GLY A 720 10.74 -16.37 16.97
N VAL A 721 10.89 -17.02 18.12
CA VAL A 721 9.85 -17.11 19.16
C VAL A 721 10.36 -16.48 20.44
N VAL A 722 9.63 -15.50 20.96
CA VAL A 722 9.85 -14.86 22.26
C VAL A 722 8.60 -15.13 23.11
N ALA A 723 8.73 -15.91 24.18
CA ALA A 723 7.60 -16.22 25.06
C ALA A 723 8.07 -16.35 26.51
N GLN A 724 7.25 -15.90 27.46
CA GLN A 724 7.52 -16.03 28.91
C GLN A 724 7.47 -17.50 29.39
N GLN A 725 6.81 -18.37 28.63
CA GLN A 725 6.79 -19.82 28.81
C GLN A 725 6.92 -20.47 27.43
N SER A 726 7.58 -21.64 27.34
CA SER A 726 7.58 -22.41 26.11
C SER A 726 6.14 -22.60 25.63
N PRO A 727 5.83 -22.44 24.32
CA PRO A 727 4.50 -22.71 23.82
C PRO A 727 4.06 -24.11 24.28
N VAL A 728 2.78 -24.27 24.61
CA VAL A 728 2.22 -25.61 24.79
C VAL A 728 2.26 -26.26 23.41
N VAL A 729 3.29 -27.07 23.18
CA VAL A 729 3.40 -27.96 22.02
C VAL A 729 2.97 -29.33 22.51
N ASP A 730 1.77 -29.76 22.13
CA ASP A 730 1.20 -31.05 22.55
C ASP A 730 1.83 -32.19 21.74
N LEU A 731 3.13 -32.44 21.95
CA LEU A 731 3.97 -33.34 21.15
C LEU A 731 3.71 -34.81 21.47
N ASP A 732 3.06 -35.54 20.54
CA ASP A 732 3.29 -36.99 20.44
C ASP A 732 4.62 -37.26 19.72
N LYS A 733 5.34 -38.26 20.21
CA LYS A 733 6.74 -38.59 19.94
C LYS A 733 7.04 -38.73 18.43
N GLY A 734 7.68 -37.73 17.81
CA GLY A 734 8.14 -37.85 16.41
C GLY A 734 8.91 -36.70 15.78
N THR A 735 8.91 -35.49 16.34
CA THR A 735 9.65 -34.34 15.76
C THR A 735 10.31 -33.53 16.84
N ASN A 736 11.48 -33.99 17.30
CA ASN A 736 12.16 -33.41 18.45
C ASN A 736 13.62 -33.07 18.14
N GLU A 737 13.87 -32.17 17.18
CA GLU A 737 15.18 -31.49 17.04
C GLU A 737 15.13 -30.00 16.69
N TYR A 738 14.00 -29.41 16.27
CA TYR A 738 14.02 -28.03 15.73
C TYR A 738 13.78 -26.89 16.73
N PHE A 739 13.41 -27.17 17.99
CA PHE A 739 13.06 -26.14 18.99
C PHE A 739 14.06 -26.01 20.16
N LYS A 740 15.30 -26.47 19.99
CA LYS A 740 16.35 -26.26 21.00
C LYS A 740 17.35 -25.19 20.56
N ARG A 741 17.41 -24.13 21.38
CA ARG A 741 18.39 -23.02 21.45
C ARG A 741 18.09 -21.78 20.59
N GLN A 742 17.51 -20.77 21.25
CA GLN A 742 18.11 -19.43 21.39
C GLN A 742 17.39 -18.67 22.52
N ALA A 743 17.71 -19.05 23.76
CA ALA A 743 17.53 -18.15 24.91
C ALA A 743 18.76 -17.25 24.93
N GLY A 744 18.61 -16.03 24.40
CA GLY A 744 19.69 -15.04 24.34
C GLY A 744 19.77 -14.31 23.01
N LEU A 745 18.79 -13.43 22.74
CA LEU A 745 18.98 -12.29 21.84
C LEU A 745 18.66 -11.02 22.63
N PRO A 746 19.66 -10.36 23.22
CA PRO A 746 19.51 -8.99 23.69
C PRO A 746 19.57 -8.03 22.49
N ASN A 747 18.72 -6.99 22.52
CA ASN A 747 18.78 -5.73 21.75
C ASN A 747 18.06 -5.60 20.38
N ALA A 748 17.69 -6.67 19.66
CA ALA A 748 17.00 -6.50 18.36
C ALA A 748 15.55 -5.99 18.47
N TYR A 749 14.88 -6.20 19.61
CA TYR A 749 13.50 -5.76 19.85
C TYR A 749 13.41 -4.25 20.13
N GLN A 750 14.35 -3.69 20.91
CA GLN A 750 14.36 -2.26 21.26
C GLN A 750 14.97 -1.38 20.16
N GLN A 751 15.87 -1.92 19.33
CA GLN A 751 16.49 -1.14 18.25
C GLN A 751 15.63 -1.05 16.98
N ARG A 752 14.67 -1.98 16.79
CA ARG A 752 13.78 -1.97 15.61
C ARG A 752 12.53 -1.10 15.79
N PHE A 753 12.07 -0.92 17.02
CA PHE A 753 10.95 -0.04 17.38
C PHE A 753 11.24 0.61 18.73
N GLY A 754 11.49 1.92 18.74
CA GLY A 754 11.72 2.69 19.96
C GLY A 754 10.53 2.62 20.93
N SER A 755 10.81 2.85 22.22
CA SER A 755 9.92 2.67 23.37
C SER A 755 8.72 3.63 23.48
N GLN A 756 8.21 4.20 22.40
CA GLN A 756 6.95 4.95 22.45
C GLN A 756 5.78 4.04 22.06
N PRO A 757 4.76 3.88 22.93
CA PRO A 757 3.53 3.23 22.52
C PRO A 757 2.84 4.08 21.44
N LEU A 758 2.40 3.44 20.36
CA LEU A 758 1.59 4.01 19.26
C LEU A 758 0.22 4.57 19.71
N THR A 759 -0.05 4.65 21.02
CA THR A 759 -1.35 4.97 21.60
C THR A 759 -1.72 6.45 21.59
N ASP A 760 -0.76 7.35 21.39
CA ASP A 760 -1.01 8.80 21.51
C ASP A 760 -1.32 9.51 20.16
N TYR A 761 -1.21 8.82 19.01
CA TYR A 761 -1.16 9.49 17.70
C TYR A 761 -2.37 9.29 16.77
N MET A 762 -3.37 8.50 17.16
CA MET A 762 -4.57 8.25 16.34
C MET A 762 -5.82 8.22 17.23
N GLN A 763 -6.17 9.37 17.80
CA GLN A 763 -7.46 9.55 18.47
C GLN A 763 -8.60 9.48 17.45
N PRO A 764 -9.79 8.95 17.82
CA PRO A 764 -10.92 8.81 16.92
C PRO A 764 -11.32 10.13 16.28
N HIS A 765 -11.67 10.08 14.98
CA HIS A 765 -12.23 11.21 14.25
C HIS A 765 -13.42 11.81 15.01
N ARG A 766 -13.35 13.10 15.34
CA ARG A 766 -14.52 13.87 15.78
C ARG A 766 -15.28 14.30 14.53
N ALA A 767 -16.60 14.19 14.55
CA ALA A 767 -17.45 14.67 13.46
C ALA A 767 -17.15 16.17 13.20
N GLY A 768 -16.73 16.51 11.98
CA GLY A 768 -16.48 17.90 11.54
C GLY A 768 -15.01 18.35 11.37
N ALA A 769 -14.01 17.50 11.61
CA ALA A 769 -12.59 17.86 11.39
C ALA A 769 -12.12 17.62 9.93
N SER A 770 -11.28 18.51 9.39
CA SER A 770 -10.68 18.35 8.05
C SER A 770 -9.40 17.50 8.12
N TRP A 771 -8.99 16.90 7.01
CA TRP A 771 -7.79 16.06 6.94
C TRP A 771 -6.47 16.83 7.18
N GLN A 772 -6.49 18.16 7.10
CA GLN A 772 -5.33 19.02 7.36
C GLN A 772 -5.05 19.21 8.86
N ASP A 773 -6.01 18.85 9.72
CA ASP A 773 -5.95 19.06 11.17
C ASP A 773 -5.30 17.88 11.91
N TYR A 774 -4.94 16.81 11.20
CA TYR A 774 -4.27 15.64 11.75
C TYR A 774 -2.78 15.66 11.38
N PRO A 775 -1.85 15.64 12.35
CA PRO A 775 -0.44 15.46 12.05
C PRO A 775 -0.26 14.09 11.39
N LEU A 776 0.28 14.08 10.16
CA LEU A 776 0.72 12.88 9.47
C LEU A 776 1.58 12.05 10.43
N ALA A 777 1.20 10.79 10.66
CA ALA A 777 1.90 9.92 11.60
C ALA A 777 3.41 9.89 11.32
N PRO A 778 4.29 9.85 12.33
CA PRO A 778 5.63 9.33 12.13
C PRO A 778 5.50 7.80 11.97
N HIS A 779 5.60 7.33 10.71
CA HIS A 779 5.23 6.01 10.19
C HIS A 779 6.20 4.86 10.49
#